data_AF-A0A6I8P5G8-F1
#
_entry.id   AF-A0A6I8P5G8-F1
#
_cell.length_a   1.000
_cell.length_b   1.000
_cell.length_c   1.000
_cell.angle_alpha   90.00
_cell.angle_beta   90.00
_cell.angle_gamma   90.00
#
_symmetry.space_group_name_H-M   'P 1'
#
loop_
_entity.id
_entity.type
_entity.pdbx_description
1 polymer ?
#
loop_
_entity_poly.entity_id
_entity_poly.type
_entity_poly.pdbx_seq_one_letter_code
_entity_poly.pdbx_strand_id
1 'polypeptide(L)'
;MGMKTVSLTWDHLITLYRPLRLEQCFAHRKRLTNTNIIIIITTFSGCFSVVIPIFQVREWRPSEVIYPRSHCREVGEEGGIDPRWSEFQAWALASKVERREGETCTAGARSSPYPVPLGGCRVFGLEHEGLASPHPLSPPPAFSCFFLLSPASLLLLLQRPEGRGRPRRTPNIDRLAKEGVKLTQHLAAAPLCTPSRAAFLTGRHAFRSGMEASNGYRVLQWNGGSGGLPINETTFAKILQQQGYATGLIGKWHQGVNCESRNDSCHHPLNHGFDFFYGMPFTLINDCQIGKPPHMDAAFRAKLWFSTQVMVLAVLTLTLSKVTGLAPVSWTVILGCGLLTLLFFLCWYSSLGFVRYWNCLLMRNYEVTQQPMVLEKAAPLMLKEAISFIQRNRKGPFLLFVSLLHVHIPLVTTERFRGKSKHGAYGDSVEEMDWLIGEILATIEEEGLTNRTLTYFTSDHGGHLEAREGVSQLGGWNGRYKGGKGMGGWEGGIRVPGIFRWPGVLPAGGVIDEPTSLMDILPTVASLGGGTLPRDRVIDGQDLMPLLKGAVQHSPHEFLFHYCGKHLHAVRWHQKSSGAVWKVHYVTPVFHPEGAGACYGREICPCFGAHVTHHDLPLLFDLSGDPSEANPLSPATEPLFGTVLERVERAVEAHRRTITPVPQQFSLSNIVWRPWLQPCCGTFPFCFCDTEADLSSPRP
;
A
#
# COMPACT_ATOMS: atom_id res chain seq x y z
N MET A 1 -26.56 -0.56 59.35
CA MET A 1 -27.46 0.51 59.85
C MET A 1 -26.73 1.85 59.74
N GLY A 2 -27.46 2.96 59.61
CA GLY A 2 -26.88 4.31 59.57
C GLY A 2 -26.84 4.94 58.18
N MET A 3 -27.96 5.50 57.73
CA MET A 3 -28.00 6.40 56.57
C MET A 3 -27.49 7.79 56.96
N LYS A 4 -26.97 8.56 55.99
CA LYS A 4 -26.98 10.02 56.01
C LYS A 4 -27.60 10.53 54.71
N THR A 5 -28.37 11.60 54.81
CA THR A 5 -29.26 12.14 53.76
C THR A 5 -29.26 13.67 53.85
N VAL A 6 -29.83 14.38 52.86
CA VAL A 6 -30.05 15.85 52.83
C VAL A 6 -28.75 16.63 52.54
N SER A 7 -28.66 17.59 51.60
CA SER A 7 -29.57 18.06 50.54
C SER A 7 -28.75 18.62 49.36
N LEU A 8 -29.30 18.58 48.14
CA LEU A 8 -28.98 19.52 47.06
C LEU A 8 -30.27 19.94 46.35
N THR A 9 -30.42 21.25 46.14
CA THR A 9 -31.61 21.88 45.55
C THR A 9 -31.51 21.96 44.03
N TRP A 10 -32.66 21.93 43.36
CA TRP A 10 -32.79 22.31 41.95
C TRP A 10 -32.61 23.82 41.80
N ASP A 11 -31.89 24.26 40.76
CA ASP A 11 -32.49 25.18 39.76
C ASP A 11 -31.65 25.29 38.46
N HIS A 12 -32.21 25.98 37.45
CA HIS A 12 -31.59 26.40 36.19
C HIS A 12 -31.17 25.33 35.16
N LEU A 13 -32.18 24.81 34.45
CA LEU A 13 -32.11 24.47 33.02
C LEU A 13 -33.07 25.39 32.23
N ILE A 14 -32.95 25.42 30.89
CA ILE A 14 -33.63 26.32 29.90
C ILE A 14 -32.86 27.63 29.66
N THR A 15 -32.08 27.73 28.58
CA THR A 15 -32.52 28.12 27.21
C THR A 15 -31.45 27.68 26.18
N LEU A 16 -31.67 27.59 24.86
CA LEU A 16 -32.77 28.05 23.99
C LEU A 16 -32.87 27.13 22.75
N TYR A 17 -34.05 26.57 22.45
CA TYR A 17 -34.37 26.00 21.14
C TYR A 17 -35.12 27.07 20.31
N ARG A 18 -34.75 27.29 19.04
CA ARG A 18 -35.52 28.13 18.11
C ARG A 18 -36.08 27.29 16.96
N PRO A 19 -37.41 27.13 16.82
CA PRO A 19 -38.02 26.64 15.60
C PRO A 19 -38.18 27.80 14.60
N LEU A 20 -37.86 27.57 13.32
CA LEU A 20 -38.27 28.44 12.22
C LEU A 20 -39.48 27.81 11.52
N ARG A 21 -40.60 28.55 11.50
CA ARG A 21 -41.78 28.15 10.72
C ARG A 21 -41.55 28.44 9.24
N LEU A 22 -42.03 27.55 8.38
CA LEU A 22 -42.44 27.90 7.03
C LEU A 22 -43.89 28.41 7.09
N GLU A 23 -44.13 29.60 6.55
CA GLU A 23 -45.44 30.01 6.04
C GLU A 23 -45.34 30.37 4.56
N GLN A 24 -46.48 30.37 3.88
CA GLN A 24 -46.57 30.27 2.43
C GLN A 24 -46.69 31.63 1.75
N CYS A 25 -46.07 31.79 0.59
CA CYS A 25 -46.54 32.71 -0.46
C CYS A 25 -46.55 31.97 -1.81
N PHE A 26 -47.74 31.86 -2.42
CA PHE A 26 -47.93 31.37 -3.78
C PHE A 26 -47.56 32.46 -4.80
N ALA A 27 -46.94 32.07 -5.93
CA ALA A 27 -47.44 32.38 -7.28
C ALA A 27 -46.55 31.82 -8.42
N HIS A 28 -47.16 30.97 -9.28
CA HIS A 28 -47.06 30.95 -10.76
C HIS A 28 -45.69 30.98 -11.53
N ARG A 29 -45.54 30.42 -12.75
CA ARG A 29 -46.23 29.36 -13.52
C ARG A 29 -45.43 29.08 -14.82
N LYS A 30 -45.15 27.80 -15.16
CA LYS A 30 -44.82 27.19 -16.49
C LYS A 30 -44.13 25.84 -16.19
N ARG A 31 -44.61 24.63 -16.51
CA ARG A 31 -45.44 24.05 -17.60
C ARG A 31 -44.67 23.67 -18.87
N LEU A 32 -44.12 22.46 -18.87
CA LEU A 32 -43.68 21.62 -20.02
C LEU A 32 -43.67 20.15 -19.47
N THR A 33 -44.75 19.36 -19.49
CA THR A 33 -45.34 18.55 -20.60
C THR A 33 -44.46 17.42 -21.15
N ASN A 34 -44.85 16.19 -20.79
CA ASN A 34 -44.74 14.90 -21.48
C ASN A 34 -43.42 14.47 -22.16
N THR A 35 -42.84 13.36 -21.67
CA THR A 35 -42.27 12.30 -22.51
C THR A 35 -42.67 10.94 -21.90
N ASN A 36 -43.00 9.96 -22.73
CA ASN A 36 -43.53 8.66 -22.28
C ASN A 36 -42.43 7.72 -21.75
N ILE A 37 -42.73 6.96 -20.70
CA ILE A 37 -41.93 5.81 -20.26
C ILE A 37 -42.59 4.54 -20.80
N ILE A 38 -41.83 3.72 -21.53
CA ILE A 38 -42.24 2.37 -21.92
C ILE A 38 -41.90 1.43 -20.76
N ILE A 39 -42.90 0.74 -20.23
CA ILE A 39 -42.72 -0.27 -19.18
C ILE A 39 -42.70 -1.65 -19.84
N ILE A 40 -41.56 -2.34 -19.79
CA ILE A 40 -41.49 -3.78 -20.08
C ILE A 40 -41.64 -4.51 -18.75
N ILE A 41 -42.69 -5.32 -18.61
CA ILE A 41 -42.94 -6.12 -17.41
C ILE A 41 -42.42 -7.54 -17.66
N THR A 42 -41.40 -7.94 -16.90
CA THR A 42 -41.06 -9.37 -16.68
C THR A 42 -41.26 -9.68 -15.21
N THR A 43 -42.30 -10.46 -14.90
CA THR A 43 -42.70 -10.80 -13.54
C THR A 43 -41.77 -11.83 -12.91
N PHE A 44 -41.24 -11.53 -11.72
CA PHE A 44 -40.83 -12.55 -10.75
C PHE A 44 -41.65 -12.37 -9.46
N SER A 45 -42.13 -13.48 -8.92
CA SER A 45 -43.08 -13.52 -7.81
C SER A 45 -42.39 -13.73 -6.47
N GLY A 46 -42.65 -12.84 -5.50
CA GLY A 46 -42.46 -13.14 -4.08
C GLY A 46 -41.64 -12.14 -3.25
N CYS A 47 -42.33 -11.47 -2.32
CA CYS A 47 -41.83 -10.96 -1.03
C CYS A 47 -40.74 -9.85 -1.01
N PHE A 48 -41.23 -8.62 -0.83
CA PHE A 48 -40.66 -7.54 0.01
C PHE A 48 -39.19 -7.12 -0.16
N SER A 49 -38.98 -6.12 -1.01
CA SER A 49 -37.81 -5.23 -0.94
C SER A 49 -37.99 -4.16 0.15
N VAL A 50 -36.96 -3.92 0.98
CA VAL A 50 -36.88 -2.72 1.82
C VAL A 50 -36.31 -1.58 0.98
N VAL A 51 -37.09 -0.52 0.78
CA VAL A 51 -36.64 0.67 0.03
C VAL A 51 -35.80 1.57 0.94
N ILE A 52 -34.49 1.60 0.71
CA ILE A 52 -33.59 2.62 1.24
C ILE A 52 -33.50 3.74 0.19
N PRO A 53 -33.76 5.02 0.53
CA PRO A 53 -33.68 6.12 -0.43
C PRO A 53 -32.23 6.45 -0.79
N ILE A 54 -31.76 5.91 -1.90
CA ILE A 54 -30.49 6.32 -2.52
C ILE A 54 -30.70 7.69 -3.17
N PHE A 55 -30.17 8.74 -2.56
CA PHE A 55 -30.06 10.04 -3.23
C PHE A 55 -29.09 9.93 -4.40
N GLN A 56 -29.63 9.97 -5.62
CA GLN A 56 -28.85 9.97 -6.85
C GLN A 56 -28.11 11.30 -7.01
N VAL A 57 -26.87 11.38 -6.49
CA VAL A 57 -25.99 12.53 -6.71
C VAL A 57 -25.67 12.60 -8.20
N ARG A 58 -26.28 13.56 -8.88
CA ARG A 58 -26.11 13.77 -10.31
C ARG A 58 -24.72 14.37 -10.57
N GLU A 59 -23.98 13.78 -11.50
CA GLU A 59 -22.62 14.20 -11.85
C GLU A 59 -22.56 15.68 -12.23
N TRP A 60 -21.69 16.45 -11.57
CA TRP A 60 -21.28 17.76 -12.03
C TRP A 60 -20.10 17.60 -12.98
N ARG A 61 -20.30 17.95 -14.26
CA ARG A 61 -19.20 18.13 -15.21
C ARG A 61 -18.55 19.50 -14.95
N PRO A 62 -17.22 19.61 -14.90
CA PRO A 62 -16.55 20.90 -14.83
C PRO A 62 -16.58 21.59 -16.20
N SER A 63 -17.60 22.40 -16.45
CA SER A 63 -17.63 23.35 -17.56
C SER A 63 -17.10 24.72 -17.10
N GLU A 64 -16.03 25.17 -17.76
CA GLU A 64 -15.52 26.55 -17.87
C GLU A 64 -16.01 27.60 -16.85
N VAL A 65 -15.15 27.96 -15.89
CA VAL A 65 -15.37 29.11 -15.00
C VAL A 65 -14.95 30.40 -15.70
N ILE A 66 -15.90 31.05 -16.37
CA ILE A 66 -15.75 32.43 -16.87
C ILE A 66 -16.08 33.40 -15.73
N TYR A 67 -15.14 34.27 -15.37
CA TYR A 67 -15.35 35.33 -14.38
C TYR A 67 -16.17 36.51 -14.95
N PRO A 68 -17.32 36.89 -14.36
CA PRO A 68 -18.01 38.14 -14.68
C PRO A 68 -17.37 39.33 -13.92
N ARG A 69 -17.09 40.43 -14.63
CA ARG A 69 -16.74 41.74 -14.04
C ARG A 69 -17.89 42.74 -14.25
N SER A 70 -18.41 43.32 -13.17
CA SER A 70 -19.26 44.54 -13.17
C SER A 70 -19.30 45.12 -11.74
N HIS A 71 -18.45 46.07 -11.31
CA HIS A 71 -18.34 47.51 -11.61
C HIS A 71 -19.41 48.44 -10.98
N CYS A 72 -19.02 49.15 -9.90
CA CYS A 72 -19.33 50.54 -9.49
C CYS A 72 -18.56 50.83 -8.16
N ARG A 73 -17.69 51.86 -8.00
CA ARG A 73 -17.87 53.34 -7.92
C ARG A 73 -18.40 53.81 -6.54
N GLU A 74 -17.92 54.85 -5.81
CA GLU A 74 -16.82 55.88 -5.86
C GLU A 74 -16.29 56.12 -4.39
N VAL A 75 -15.35 57.01 -3.96
CA VAL A 75 -14.57 58.17 -4.50
C VAL A 75 -13.26 58.40 -3.68
N GLY A 76 -12.39 59.37 -4.05
CA GLY A 76 -11.23 59.90 -3.26
C GLY A 76 -9.86 59.41 -3.76
N GLU A 77 -8.88 60.22 -4.22
CA GLU A 77 -8.13 61.38 -3.65
C GLU A 77 -7.08 60.96 -2.58
N GLU A 78 -5.79 61.30 -2.64
CA GLU A 78 -4.99 62.23 -3.49
C GLU A 78 -3.61 61.66 -3.94
N GLY A 79 -3.00 62.22 -5.02
CA GLY A 79 -1.55 62.31 -5.31
C GLY A 79 -0.69 61.05 -5.61
N GLY A 80 0.23 61.00 -6.60
CA GLY A 80 0.50 61.91 -7.73
C GLY A 80 1.92 61.70 -8.36
N ILE A 81 2.07 61.96 -9.68
CA ILE A 81 3.32 62.31 -10.42
C ILE A 81 4.41 61.19 -10.56
N ASP A 82 5.07 60.87 -11.70
CA ASP A 82 4.90 61.13 -13.15
C ASP A 82 5.73 60.06 -13.97
N PRO A 83 6.23 60.18 -15.23
CA PRO A 83 5.71 59.32 -16.32
C PRO A 83 6.72 58.49 -17.17
N ARG A 84 6.18 57.56 -17.97
CA ARG A 84 6.35 57.54 -19.45
C ARG A 84 5.45 56.55 -20.21
N TRP A 85 4.75 57.09 -21.23
CA TRP A 85 4.15 56.40 -22.40
C TRP A 85 5.22 56.30 -23.52
N SER A 86 5.12 55.61 -24.67
CA SER A 86 4.18 54.68 -25.39
C SER A 86 5.04 53.90 -26.44
N GLU A 87 4.63 53.07 -27.42
CA GLU A 87 3.37 52.62 -28.07
C GLU A 87 3.32 51.05 -28.14
N PHE A 88 2.29 50.30 -28.56
CA PHE A 88 1.30 50.34 -29.66
C PHE A 88 1.80 49.83 -31.04
N GLN A 89 1.71 48.52 -31.30
CA GLN A 89 0.82 47.91 -32.34
C GLN A 89 1.00 46.37 -32.39
N ALA A 90 0.08 45.69 -33.09
CA ALA A 90 -0.02 44.22 -33.13
C ALA A 90 0.15 43.66 -34.54
N TRP A 91 0.52 42.38 -34.66
CA TRP A 91 0.26 41.58 -35.86
C TRP A 91 -0.07 40.14 -35.46
N ALA A 92 -0.86 39.45 -36.27
CA ALA A 92 -1.32 38.09 -36.03
C ALA A 92 -1.00 37.19 -37.23
N LEU A 93 -0.70 35.92 -36.98
CA LEU A 93 -0.53 34.91 -38.03
C LEU A 93 -1.12 33.57 -37.56
N ALA A 94 -2.09 33.07 -38.31
CA ALA A 94 -2.60 31.70 -38.19
C ALA A 94 -2.16 30.91 -39.42
N SER A 95 -1.53 29.75 -39.21
CA SER A 95 -1.16 28.82 -40.28
C SER A 95 -2.34 27.92 -40.64
N LYS A 96 -2.57 27.75 -41.94
CA LYS A 96 -3.77 27.11 -42.50
C LYS A 96 -3.37 25.85 -43.27
N VAL A 97 -4.15 24.78 -43.11
CA VAL A 97 -3.94 23.54 -43.87
C VAL A 97 -4.48 23.71 -45.29
N GLU A 98 -3.67 23.34 -46.29
CA GLU A 98 -4.11 23.21 -47.68
C GLU A 98 -3.78 21.82 -48.23
N ARG A 99 -4.72 21.25 -48.98
CA ARG A 99 -4.51 20.10 -49.85
C ARG A 99 -4.45 20.59 -51.29
N ARG A 100 -3.74 19.87 -52.16
CA ARG A 100 -4.01 19.86 -53.60
C ARG A 100 -4.17 18.42 -54.08
N GLU A 101 -5.07 18.25 -55.05
CA GLU A 101 -5.29 17.01 -55.78
C GLU A 101 -4.71 17.16 -57.20
N GLY A 102 -4.61 16.03 -57.91
CA GLY A 102 -4.60 16.01 -59.37
C GLY A 102 -3.22 15.93 -60.02
N GLU A 103 -2.84 14.72 -60.45
CA GLU A 103 -2.79 14.40 -61.88
C GLU A 103 -2.80 12.88 -62.08
N THR A 104 -3.28 12.42 -63.24
CA THR A 104 -3.48 10.99 -63.56
C THR A 104 -3.00 10.66 -64.96
N CYS A 105 -2.28 9.54 -65.13
CA CYS A 105 -2.06 8.96 -66.46
C CYS A 105 -1.84 7.43 -66.41
N THR A 106 -2.82 6.71 -66.96
CA THR A 106 -2.75 5.45 -67.74
C THR A 106 -1.91 4.25 -67.26
N ALA A 107 -2.54 3.07 -67.28
CA ALA A 107 -1.94 1.77 -66.99
C ALA A 107 -1.17 1.14 -68.17
N GLY A 108 -0.26 0.22 -67.85
CA GLY A 108 0.35 -0.74 -68.79
C GLY A 108 0.81 -1.98 -68.01
N ALA A 109 0.55 -3.18 -68.53
CA ALA A 109 0.76 -4.43 -67.79
C ALA A 109 1.41 -5.53 -68.64
N ARG A 110 2.36 -6.29 -68.05
CA ARG A 110 2.48 -7.78 -68.12
C ARG A 110 3.83 -8.32 -67.57
N SER A 111 3.80 -9.62 -67.25
CA SER A 111 4.90 -10.62 -67.26
C SER A 111 6.14 -10.47 -66.34
N SER A 112 6.23 -11.42 -65.41
CA SER A 112 7.45 -12.06 -64.87
C SER A 112 8.11 -12.97 -65.96
N PRO A 113 9.31 -13.61 -65.80
CA PRO A 113 10.21 -13.72 -64.63
C PRO A 113 11.74 -13.54 -64.86
N TYR A 114 12.51 -13.61 -63.76
CA TYR A 114 13.90 -14.11 -63.50
C TYR A 114 14.85 -14.58 -64.64
N PRO A 115 16.20 -14.71 -64.43
CA PRO A 115 17.12 -14.15 -63.39
C PRO A 115 18.51 -13.68 -63.97
N VAL A 116 19.59 -13.76 -63.15
CA VAL A 116 21.06 -13.83 -63.44
C VAL A 116 21.89 -12.60 -62.97
N PRO A 117 23.10 -12.76 -62.36
CA PRO A 117 23.84 -11.69 -61.67
C PRO A 117 25.17 -11.27 -62.37
N LEU A 118 26.14 -10.74 -61.59
CA LEU A 118 27.46 -10.15 -61.94
C LEU A 118 27.39 -8.64 -62.31
N GLY A 119 28.32 -7.77 -61.89
CA GLY A 119 29.36 -7.91 -60.87
C GLY A 119 30.55 -6.92 -61.02
N GLY A 120 30.90 -6.19 -59.95
CA GLY A 120 32.25 -5.61 -59.75
C GLY A 120 32.41 -4.06 -59.83
N CYS A 121 33.33 -3.56 -59.00
CA CYS A 121 33.90 -2.19 -58.91
C CYS A 121 33.00 -1.05 -58.39
N ARG A 122 33.36 -0.21 -57.38
CA ARG A 122 34.60 0.53 -57.00
C ARG A 122 34.75 1.86 -57.77
N VAL A 123 34.91 3.06 -57.17
CA VAL A 123 34.98 3.52 -55.74
C VAL A 123 34.49 4.99 -55.61
N PHE A 124 34.28 5.46 -54.37
CA PHE A 124 34.26 6.86 -53.88
C PHE A 124 33.01 7.74 -54.10
N GLY A 125 32.53 8.29 -52.98
CA GLY A 125 31.45 9.27 -52.82
C GLY A 125 31.06 9.30 -51.34
N LEU A 126 31.05 10.48 -50.70
CA LEU A 126 30.79 10.63 -49.26
C LEU A 126 29.32 10.88 -48.96
N GLU A 127 28.89 10.40 -47.79
CA GLU A 127 27.85 10.94 -46.90
C GLU A 127 26.46 11.29 -47.50
N HIS A 128 25.48 10.45 -47.19
CA HIS A 128 24.30 10.91 -46.45
C HIS A 128 23.68 9.72 -45.67
N GLU A 129 23.25 9.95 -44.43
CA GLU A 129 22.72 8.87 -43.58
C GLU A 129 21.34 8.39 -44.04
N GLY A 130 21.22 7.07 -44.28
CA GLY A 130 19.95 6.38 -44.52
C GLY A 130 19.58 5.48 -43.35
N LEU A 131 18.29 5.40 -43.02
CA LEU A 131 17.76 4.71 -41.82
C LEU A 131 18.33 3.30 -41.63
N ALA A 132 19.09 3.11 -40.55
CA ALA A 132 19.40 1.78 -40.04
C ALA A 132 18.12 1.12 -39.49
N SER A 133 17.85 -0.12 -39.92
CA SER A 133 16.80 -0.95 -39.31
C SER A 133 17.12 -1.23 -37.84
N PRO A 134 16.12 -1.45 -36.97
CA PRO A 134 16.36 -1.73 -35.57
C PRO A 134 17.22 -2.99 -35.42
N HIS A 135 18.42 -2.84 -34.86
CA HIS A 135 19.26 -3.97 -34.48
C HIS A 135 18.50 -4.87 -33.48
N PRO A 136 18.77 -6.19 -33.46
CA PRO A 136 18.29 -7.06 -32.40
C PRO A 136 18.73 -6.49 -31.04
N LEU A 137 17.82 -6.48 -30.06
CA LEU A 137 18.17 -6.14 -28.68
C LEU A 137 19.34 -7.02 -28.24
N SER A 138 20.37 -6.38 -27.68
CA SER A 138 21.50 -7.10 -27.07
C SER A 138 20.94 -8.08 -26.01
N PRO A 139 21.35 -9.36 -26.01
CA PRO A 139 20.84 -10.31 -25.02
C PRO A 139 21.14 -9.81 -23.60
N PRO A 140 20.25 -10.07 -22.63
CA PRO A 140 20.43 -9.61 -21.26
C PRO A 140 21.76 -10.14 -20.69
N PRO A 141 22.45 -9.36 -19.82
CA PRO A 141 23.77 -9.71 -19.31
C PRO A 141 23.75 -11.08 -18.64
N ALA A 142 24.75 -11.91 -18.96
CA ALA A 142 24.70 -13.37 -18.94
C ALA A 142 24.12 -14.00 -17.65
N PHE A 143 22.79 -14.20 -17.66
CA PHE A 143 21.99 -14.85 -16.63
C PHE A 143 22.08 -14.19 -15.24
N SER A 144 21.29 -13.14 -15.04
CA SER A 144 20.94 -12.65 -13.69
C SER A 144 19.62 -13.29 -13.24
N CYS A 145 19.58 -13.79 -12.02
CA CYS A 145 18.35 -14.19 -11.32
C CYS A 145 18.11 -13.24 -10.15
N PHE A 146 16.86 -12.82 -9.93
CA PHE A 146 16.49 -11.88 -8.87
C PHE A 146 15.73 -12.61 -7.77
N PHE A 147 16.30 -12.66 -6.57
CA PHE A 147 15.66 -13.25 -5.41
C PHE A 147 15.35 -12.16 -4.37
N LEU A 148 14.09 -11.76 -4.30
CA LEU A 148 13.64 -10.67 -3.43
C LEU A 148 12.94 -11.25 -2.19
N LEU A 149 13.50 -11.00 -1.01
CA LEU A 149 12.95 -11.40 0.28
C LEU A 149 12.32 -10.20 1.00
N SER A 150 11.01 -10.25 1.25
CA SER A 150 10.31 -9.21 2.03
C SER A 150 9.31 -9.83 3.03
N PRO A 151 9.76 -10.25 4.22
CA PRO A 151 8.89 -10.39 5.38
C PRO A 151 8.14 -9.10 5.73
N ALA A 152 7.00 -9.23 6.39
CA ALA A 152 6.22 -8.12 6.91
C ALA A 152 6.71 -7.66 8.29
N SER A 153 6.74 -6.34 8.53
CA SER A 153 6.87 -5.71 9.86
C SER A 153 8.16 -5.98 10.67
N LEU A 154 9.34 -6.05 10.02
CA LEU A 154 10.63 -6.41 10.63
C LEU A 154 11.72 -5.34 10.43
N LEU A 155 12.12 -4.63 11.50
CA LEU A 155 13.30 -3.73 11.49
C LEU A 155 14.60 -4.39 12.00
N LEU A 156 14.53 -5.52 12.72
CA LEU A 156 15.62 -5.90 13.62
C LEU A 156 16.48 -7.07 13.12
N LEU A 157 17.51 -6.71 12.34
CA LEU A 157 18.59 -7.60 11.87
C LEU A 157 20.00 -6.96 11.86
N LEU A 158 20.11 -5.65 11.67
CA LEU A 158 21.37 -5.02 11.22
C LEU A 158 22.18 -4.27 12.29
N GLN A 159 21.64 -4.18 13.51
CA GLN A 159 22.31 -3.64 14.69
C GLN A 159 22.15 -4.62 15.86
N ARG A 160 23.27 -5.05 16.44
CA ARG A 160 23.27 -5.68 17.77
C ARG A 160 22.81 -4.62 18.78
N PRO A 161 22.00 -4.97 19.78
CA PRO A 161 21.71 -4.02 20.87
C PRO A 161 23.01 -3.75 21.65
N GLU A 162 23.40 -2.48 21.76
CA GLU A 162 24.33 -2.01 22.78
C GLU A 162 23.60 -2.00 24.13
N GLY A 163 23.40 -3.19 24.69
CA GLY A 163 22.58 -3.41 25.88
C GLY A 163 22.51 -4.91 26.22
N ARG A 164 22.11 -5.24 27.46
CA ARG A 164 22.20 -6.59 28.04
C ARG A 164 21.14 -7.59 27.54
N GLY A 165 20.86 -7.62 26.24
CA GLY A 165 20.04 -8.63 25.56
C GLY A 165 20.88 -9.53 24.66
N ARG A 166 20.77 -10.86 24.79
CA ARG A 166 21.40 -11.78 23.82
C ARG A 166 20.65 -11.66 22.48
N PRO A 167 21.35 -11.67 21.32
CA PRO A 167 20.73 -11.46 20.02
C PRO A 167 19.71 -12.56 19.67
N ARG A 168 18.78 -12.22 18.77
CA ARG A 168 17.92 -13.20 18.08
C ARG A 168 18.80 -14.13 17.22
N ARG A 169 18.32 -15.34 16.93
CA ARG A 169 19.03 -16.28 16.07
C ARG A 169 18.60 -16.09 14.62
N THR A 170 19.41 -15.33 13.88
CA THR A 170 19.24 -15.10 12.44
C THR A 170 20.47 -15.55 11.64
N PRO A 171 20.99 -16.78 11.83
CA PRO A 171 22.26 -17.20 11.24
C PRO A 171 22.31 -17.11 9.71
N ASN A 172 21.19 -17.33 9.01
CA ASN A 172 21.15 -17.30 7.54
C ASN A 172 21.12 -15.87 7.00
N ILE A 173 20.41 -14.95 7.66
CA ILE A 173 20.38 -13.54 7.25
C ILE A 173 21.63 -12.80 7.74
N ASP A 174 22.20 -13.20 8.89
CA ASP A 174 23.55 -12.83 9.31
C ASP A 174 24.61 -13.29 8.30
N ARG A 175 24.40 -14.43 7.61
CA ARG A 175 25.25 -14.91 6.50
C ARG A 175 25.08 -14.04 5.27
N LEU A 176 23.83 -13.70 4.87
CA LEU A 176 23.57 -12.74 3.78
C LEU A 176 24.30 -11.40 4.01
N ALA A 177 24.27 -10.87 5.23
CA ALA A 177 24.93 -9.60 5.57
C ALA A 177 26.46 -9.66 5.57
N LYS A 178 27.07 -10.84 5.76
CA LYS A 178 28.53 -11.05 5.68
C LYS A 178 29.01 -11.29 4.25
N GLU A 179 28.19 -11.92 3.42
CA GLU A 179 28.52 -12.29 2.04
C GLU A 179 28.07 -11.25 1.00
N GLY A 180 27.53 -10.12 1.46
CA GLY A 180 27.02 -9.04 0.61
C GLY A 180 27.19 -7.66 1.23
N VAL A 181 26.42 -6.70 0.72
CA VAL A 181 26.40 -5.29 1.12
C VAL A 181 25.21 -5.02 2.03
N LYS A 182 25.48 -4.38 3.17
CA LYS A 182 24.51 -4.00 4.20
C LYS A 182 24.21 -2.50 4.14
N LEU A 183 22.97 -2.13 3.85
CA LEU A 183 22.49 -0.75 3.89
C LEU A 183 22.00 -0.41 5.31
N THR A 184 22.47 0.69 5.91
CA THR A 184 22.04 1.11 7.26
C THR A 184 20.93 2.17 7.23
N GLN A 185 20.84 2.96 6.15
CA GLN A 185 19.79 3.97 5.91
C GLN A 185 18.81 3.55 4.80
N HIS A 186 18.35 2.29 4.83
CA HIS A 186 17.34 1.80 3.88
C HIS A 186 15.92 2.07 4.37
N LEU A 187 15.08 2.67 3.53
CA LEU A 187 13.78 3.25 3.93
C LEU A 187 12.60 2.71 3.11
N ALA A 188 11.60 2.19 3.79
CA ALA A 188 10.26 1.97 3.27
C ALA A 188 9.63 3.32 2.87
N ALA A 189 8.95 3.35 1.71
CA ALA A 189 8.33 4.56 1.18
C ALA A 189 7.02 4.96 1.88
N ALA A 190 6.47 4.05 2.71
CA ALA A 190 5.33 4.27 3.58
C ALA A 190 5.42 3.34 4.80
N PRO A 191 4.83 3.68 5.96
CA PRO A 191 4.99 2.93 7.20
C PRO A 191 4.02 1.74 7.35
N LEU A 192 3.37 1.29 6.27
CA LEU A 192 2.30 0.29 6.27
C LEU A 192 2.35 -0.62 5.03
N CYS A 193 1.86 -1.86 5.17
CA CYS A 193 2.07 -2.92 4.18
C CYS A 193 1.63 -2.54 2.75
N THR A 194 0.36 -2.22 2.53
CA THR A 194 -0.18 -1.94 1.17
C THR A 194 0.56 -0.79 0.46
N PRO A 195 0.62 0.44 1.02
CA PRO A 195 1.28 1.55 0.34
C PRO A 195 2.78 1.27 0.12
N SER A 196 3.48 0.71 1.10
CA SER A 196 4.91 0.43 0.96
C SER A 196 5.19 -0.63 -0.12
N ARG A 197 4.38 -1.70 -0.16
CA ARG A 197 4.46 -2.72 -1.21
C ARG A 197 4.09 -2.16 -2.59
N ALA A 198 3.17 -1.21 -2.66
CA ALA A 198 2.79 -0.58 -3.93
C ALA A 198 3.97 0.23 -4.47
N ALA A 199 4.65 0.97 -3.59
CA ALA A 199 5.85 1.73 -3.93
C ALA A 199 7.06 0.84 -4.25
N PHE A 200 7.25 -0.26 -3.52
CA PHE A 200 8.25 -1.29 -3.82
C PHE A 200 8.08 -1.89 -5.22
N LEU A 201 6.84 -2.23 -5.60
CA LEU A 201 6.54 -2.82 -6.90
C LEU A 201 6.74 -1.84 -8.07
N THR A 202 6.46 -0.55 -7.86
CA THR A 202 6.33 0.47 -8.93
C THR A 202 7.41 1.55 -8.96
N GLY A 203 8.31 1.58 -7.97
CA GLY A 203 9.32 2.63 -7.83
C GLY A 203 8.76 4.04 -7.60
N ARG A 204 7.50 4.14 -7.12
CA ARG A 204 6.72 5.37 -7.03
C ARG A 204 6.05 5.49 -5.67
N HIS A 205 6.01 6.68 -5.07
CA HIS A 205 5.27 6.86 -3.81
C HIS A 205 3.79 6.47 -3.97
N ALA A 206 3.24 5.78 -2.97
CA ALA A 206 1.91 5.14 -3.05
C ALA A 206 0.75 6.10 -3.35
N PHE A 207 0.87 7.38 -2.98
CA PHE A 207 -0.13 8.40 -3.35
C PHE A 207 -0.20 8.64 -4.87
N ARG A 208 0.87 8.40 -5.63
CA ARG A 208 0.92 8.56 -7.10
C ARG A 208 0.10 7.51 -7.85
N SER A 209 -0.25 6.41 -7.19
CA SER A 209 -1.15 5.36 -7.68
C SER A 209 -2.48 5.30 -6.91
N GLY A 210 -2.71 6.24 -5.98
CA GLY A 210 -3.91 6.25 -5.12
C GLY A 210 -3.98 5.11 -4.11
N MET A 211 -2.89 4.33 -3.95
CA MET A 211 -2.75 3.20 -3.04
C MET A 211 -2.39 3.63 -1.61
N GLU A 212 -2.97 4.75 -1.17
CA GLU A 212 -2.66 5.41 0.09
C GLU A 212 -3.89 6.13 0.65
N ALA A 213 -3.92 6.33 1.96
CA ALA A 213 -5.09 6.79 2.69
C ALA A 213 -5.36 8.28 2.52
N SER A 214 -6.60 8.63 2.17
CA SER A 214 -7.15 9.97 2.37
C SER A 214 -7.92 10.12 3.70
N ASN A 215 -8.18 9.00 4.40
CA ASN A 215 -8.97 8.92 5.63
C ASN A 215 -8.57 7.70 6.51
N GLY A 216 -9.47 7.19 7.35
CA GLY A 216 -9.19 6.20 8.41
C GLY A 216 -8.59 4.86 7.97
N TYR A 217 -8.96 4.34 6.80
CA TYR A 217 -8.45 3.05 6.33
C TYR A 217 -7.14 3.21 5.56
N ARG A 218 -6.04 2.74 6.15
CA ARG A 218 -4.66 2.94 5.66
C ARG A 218 -3.99 1.72 5.02
N VAL A 219 -4.74 0.64 4.90
CA VAL A 219 -4.43 -0.55 4.10
C VAL A 219 -5.76 -1.09 3.56
N LEU A 220 -5.70 -1.95 2.55
CA LEU A 220 -6.89 -2.68 2.11
C LEU A 220 -7.44 -3.55 3.25
N GLN A 221 -8.74 -3.82 3.22
CA GLN A 221 -9.47 -4.46 4.32
C GLN A 221 -10.07 -5.83 3.94
N TRP A 222 -10.28 -6.10 2.65
CA TRP A 222 -11.04 -7.27 2.20
C TRP A 222 -10.51 -7.83 0.87
N ASN A 223 -10.54 -9.16 0.73
CA ASN A 223 -10.37 -9.81 -0.58
C ASN A 223 -11.52 -9.47 -1.55
N GLY A 224 -12.74 -9.35 -1.02
CA GLY A 224 -13.90 -8.84 -1.75
C GLY A 224 -14.01 -7.31 -1.81
N GLY A 225 -12.90 -6.57 -1.67
CA GLY A 225 -12.87 -5.14 -1.99
C GLY A 225 -12.69 -4.90 -3.50
N SER A 226 -12.91 -3.66 -3.96
CA SER A 226 -12.66 -3.22 -5.35
C SER A 226 -11.53 -2.18 -5.45
N GLY A 227 -10.67 -2.12 -4.44
CA GLY A 227 -9.48 -1.27 -4.41
C GLY A 227 -8.22 -2.11 -4.48
N GLY A 228 -7.25 -1.66 -5.27
CA GLY A 228 -6.01 -2.38 -5.46
C GLY A 228 -5.05 -1.67 -6.40
N LEU A 229 -3.89 -2.28 -6.65
CA LEU A 229 -2.83 -1.68 -7.47
C LEU A 229 -3.39 -1.39 -8.88
N PRO A 230 -3.43 -0.13 -9.35
CA PRO A 230 -4.07 0.19 -10.62
C PRO A 230 -3.45 -0.56 -11.80
N ILE A 231 -4.29 -1.05 -12.72
CA ILE A 231 -3.87 -1.80 -13.92
C ILE A 231 -2.95 -1.01 -14.86
N ASN A 232 -2.89 0.32 -14.72
CA ASN A 232 -2.00 1.19 -15.48
C ASN A 232 -0.63 1.40 -14.82
N GLU A 233 -0.36 0.84 -13.64
CA GLU A 233 0.95 0.91 -12.98
C GLU A 233 1.86 -0.26 -13.38
N THR A 234 3.04 0.10 -13.88
CA THR A 234 4.07 -0.85 -14.31
C THR A 234 4.89 -1.33 -13.12
N THR A 235 4.95 -2.64 -12.91
CA THR A 235 5.78 -3.25 -11.86
C THR A 235 7.15 -3.67 -12.38
N PHE A 236 8.12 -3.88 -11.49
CA PHE A 236 9.41 -4.47 -11.87
C PHE A 236 9.25 -5.88 -12.45
N ALA A 237 8.24 -6.62 -11.98
CA ALA A 237 7.90 -7.94 -12.51
C ALA A 237 7.41 -7.85 -13.96
N LYS A 238 6.54 -6.87 -14.28
CA LYS A 238 6.07 -6.65 -15.64
C LYS A 238 7.20 -6.25 -16.60
N ILE A 239 8.16 -5.44 -16.13
CA ILE A 239 9.35 -5.07 -16.90
C ILE A 239 10.21 -6.31 -17.21
N LEU A 240 10.47 -7.17 -16.21
CA LEU A 240 11.26 -8.39 -16.42
C LEU A 240 10.54 -9.46 -17.26
N GLN A 241 9.23 -9.62 -17.08
CA GLN A 241 8.40 -10.50 -17.92
C GLN A 241 8.51 -10.11 -19.40
N GLN A 242 8.54 -8.80 -19.70
CA GLN A 242 8.77 -8.29 -21.06
C GLN A 242 10.19 -8.53 -21.58
N GLN A 243 11.19 -8.75 -20.71
CA GLN A 243 12.55 -9.18 -21.08
C GLN A 243 12.71 -10.72 -21.09
N GLY A 244 11.61 -11.48 -21.01
CA GLY A 244 11.64 -12.94 -21.09
C GLY A 244 12.11 -13.67 -19.82
N TYR A 245 12.09 -13.00 -18.66
CA TYR A 245 12.31 -13.65 -17.36
C TYR A 245 11.08 -14.47 -16.98
N ALA A 246 11.30 -15.66 -16.39
CA ALA A 246 10.24 -16.35 -15.67
C ALA A 246 9.98 -15.63 -14.33
N THR A 247 8.75 -15.21 -14.06
CA THR A 247 8.41 -14.36 -12.91
C THR A 247 7.48 -15.06 -11.92
N GLY A 248 7.82 -15.04 -10.63
CA GLY A 248 7.08 -15.74 -9.58
C GLY A 248 6.92 -14.93 -8.30
N LEU A 249 5.71 -14.93 -7.74
CA LEU A 249 5.40 -14.39 -6.41
C LEU A 249 5.02 -15.54 -5.47
N ILE A 250 5.69 -15.63 -4.32
CA ILE A 250 5.36 -16.58 -3.25
C ILE A 250 4.99 -15.80 -1.98
N GLY A 251 3.81 -16.05 -1.43
CA GLY A 251 3.33 -15.49 -0.16
C GLY A 251 2.41 -14.28 -0.30
N LYS A 252 2.70 -13.21 0.44
CA LYS A 252 1.82 -12.06 0.64
C LYS A 252 1.82 -11.11 -0.55
N TRP A 253 0.65 -10.91 -1.16
CA TRP A 253 0.42 -9.86 -2.16
C TRP A 253 0.00 -8.54 -1.49
N HIS A 254 -1.23 -8.50 -0.97
CA HIS A 254 -1.85 -7.38 -0.25
C HIS A 254 -2.15 -6.13 -1.09
N GLN A 255 -2.39 -6.28 -2.39
CA GLN A 255 -2.72 -5.20 -3.33
C GLN A 255 -4.11 -5.32 -3.99
N GLY A 256 -5.04 -6.07 -3.39
CA GLY A 256 -6.36 -6.32 -3.95
C GLY A 256 -6.42 -7.56 -4.85
N VAL A 257 -7.60 -7.87 -5.38
CA VAL A 257 -7.83 -9.03 -6.26
C VAL A 257 -8.68 -8.66 -7.47
N ASN A 258 -9.91 -8.18 -7.25
CA ASN A 258 -10.94 -7.97 -8.27
C ASN A 258 -11.42 -6.50 -8.30
N CYS A 259 -12.08 -6.09 -9.40
CA CYS A 259 -12.61 -4.73 -9.59
C CYS A 259 -14.15 -4.71 -9.63
N GLU A 260 -14.73 -5.45 -10.57
CA GLU A 260 -16.14 -5.39 -10.97
C GLU A 260 -16.85 -6.74 -10.79
N SER A 261 -16.12 -7.85 -10.97
CA SER A 261 -16.61 -9.21 -10.79
C SER A 261 -15.58 -10.11 -10.09
N ARG A 262 -16.05 -11.16 -9.40
CA ARG A 262 -15.21 -12.16 -8.71
C ARG A 262 -14.10 -12.81 -9.56
N ASN A 263 -14.23 -12.75 -10.88
CA ASN A 263 -13.36 -13.47 -11.81
C ASN A 263 -12.46 -12.54 -12.66
N ASP A 264 -12.63 -11.21 -12.62
CA ASP A 264 -11.82 -10.30 -13.47
C ASP A 264 -10.35 -10.28 -13.07
N SER A 265 -10.03 -10.57 -11.81
CA SER A 265 -8.68 -10.64 -11.28
C SER A 265 -7.86 -9.37 -11.54
N CYS A 266 -8.48 -8.20 -11.70
CA CYS A 266 -7.83 -6.99 -12.24
C CYS A 266 -6.57 -6.58 -11.45
N HIS A 267 -6.57 -6.78 -10.14
CA HIS A 267 -5.50 -6.42 -9.21
C HIS A 267 -4.63 -7.63 -8.80
N HIS A 268 -4.87 -8.79 -9.39
CA HIS A 268 -4.18 -10.05 -9.07
C HIS A 268 -2.72 -10.05 -9.56
N PRO A 269 -1.76 -10.71 -8.86
CA PRO A 269 -0.35 -10.70 -9.24
C PRO A 269 -0.06 -11.02 -10.71
N LEU A 270 -0.82 -11.95 -11.30
CA LEU A 270 -0.62 -12.37 -12.69
C LEU A 270 -0.89 -11.25 -13.70
N ASN A 271 -1.88 -10.40 -13.43
CA ASN A 271 -2.17 -9.22 -14.26
C ASN A 271 -1.14 -8.09 -14.04
N HIS A 272 -0.39 -8.13 -12.92
CA HIS A 272 0.74 -7.25 -12.63
C HIS A 272 2.12 -7.84 -12.98
N GLY A 273 2.17 -8.84 -13.87
CA GLY A 273 3.41 -9.31 -14.48
C GLY A 273 4.18 -10.38 -13.70
N PHE A 274 3.48 -11.21 -12.92
CA PHE A 274 4.02 -12.48 -12.42
C PHE A 274 3.43 -13.66 -13.22
N ASP A 275 4.23 -14.59 -13.72
CA ASP A 275 3.75 -15.77 -14.45
C ASP A 275 3.19 -16.85 -13.50
N PHE A 276 3.65 -16.84 -12.25
CA PHE A 276 3.23 -17.76 -11.20
C PHE A 276 2.93 -17.04 -9.89
N PHE A 277 1.86 -17.43 -9.21
CA PHE A 277 1.53 -17.00 -7.85
C PHE A 277 1.22 -18.19 -6.96
N TYR A 278 1.79 -18.22 -5.76
CA TYR A 278 1.32 -19.09 -4.68
C TYR A 278 1.35 -18.37 -3.34
N GLY A 279 0.21 -18.16 -2.69
CA GLY A 279 0.19 -17.54 -1.37
C GLY A 279 -1.11 -16.84 -1.01
N MET A 280 -0.99 -15.75 -0.26
CA MET A 280 -2.11 -15.03 0.33
C MET A 280 -2.36 -13.71 -0.42
N PRO A 281 -3.53 -13.50 -1.06
CA PRO A 281 -3.86 -12.24 -1.73
C PRO A 281 -3.96 -11.05 -0.76
N PHE A 282 -4.33 -11.31 0.50
CA PHE A 282 -4.51 -10.31 1.56
C PHE A 282 -3.27 -10.21 2.49
N THR A 283 -3.49 -10.10 3.80
CA THR A 283 -2.47 -10.14 4.86
C THR A 283 -2.98 -11.00 6.02
N LEU A 284 -2.07 -11.55 6.82
CA LEU A 284 -2.46 -12.11 8.13
C LEU A 284 -3.09 -11.02 9.00
N ILE A 285 -4.11 -11.43 9.74
CA ILE A 285 -4.88 -10.66 10.72
C ILE A 285 -5.26 -11.62 11.85
N ASN A 286 -5.56 -11.10 13.05
CA ASN A 286 -5.89 -11.95 14.19
C ASN A 286 -7.12 -12.85 13.93
N ASP A 287 -8.10 -12.39 13.16
CA ASP A 287 -9.28 -13.17 12.73
C ASP A 287 -8.93 -14.47 11.99
N CYS A 288 -7.71 -14.63 11.47
CA CYS A 288 -7.28 -15.88 10.85
C CYS A 288 -7.07 -17.03 11.87
N GLN A 289 -6.72 -16.70 13.12
CA GLN A 289 -6.50 -17.68 14.20
C GLN A 289 -7.73 -17.78 15.10
N ILE A 290 -8.18 -19.00 15.36
CA ILE A 290 -9.30 -19.26 16.27
C ILE A 290 -8.93 -18.79 17.70
N GLY A 291 -9.85 -18.09 18.36
CA GLY A 291 -9.70 -17.64 19.74
C GLY A 291 -8.90 -16.35 19.95
N LYS A 292 -8.29 -15.78 18.91
CA LYS A 292 -7.71 -14.42 19.00
C LYS A 292 -8.79 -13.34 18.89
N PRO A 293 -8.60 -12.16 19.51
CA PRO A 293 -9.54 -11.05 19.39
C PRO A 293 -9.59 -10.54 17.94
N PRO A 294 -10.76 -10.12 17.43
CA PRO A 294 -10.88 -9.60 16.08
C PRO A 294 -10.02 -8.35 15.87
N HIS A 295 -9.38 -8.27 14.71
CA HIS A 295 -8.62 -7.10 14.23
C HIS A 295 -9.49 -6.32 13.23
N MET A 296 -10.20 -7.02 12.34
CA MET A 296 -11.05 -6.38 11.33
C MET A 296 -12.27 -5.71 11.96
N ASP A 297 -12.43 -4.41 11.74
CA ASP A 297 -13.55 -3.59 12.22
C ASP A 297 -13.90 -3.80 13.71
N ALA A 298 -12.89 -4.09 14.55
CA ALA A 298 -13.09 -4.59 15.91
C ALA A 298 -13.99 -3.70 16.77
N ALA A 299 -13.77 -2.38 16.75
CA ALA A 299 -14.57 -1.41 17.50
C ALA A 299 -16.01 -1.23 16.96
N PHE A 300 -16.26 -1.55 15.68
CA PHE A 300 -17.59 -1.54 15.09
C PHE A 300 -18.34 -2.85 15.39
N ARG A 301 -17.67 -4.00 15.27
CA ARG A 301 -18.21 -5.32 15.66
C ARG A 301 -18.54 -5.38 17.14
N ALA A 302 -17.74 -4.77 18.02
CA ALA A 302 -18.04 -4.64 19.44
C ALA A 302 -19.34 -3.85 19.68
N LYS A 303 -19.56 -2.74 18.95
CA LYS A 303 -20.82 -1.97 19.01
C LYS A 303 -22.01 -2.78 18.50
N LEU A 304 -21.87 -3.49 17.37
CA LEU A 304 -22.93 -4.34 16.82
C LEU A 304 -23.33 -5.48 17.77
N TRP A 305 -22.35 -6.15 18.39
CA TRP A 305 -22.59 -7.12 19.46
C TRP A 305 -23.34 -6.51 20.64
N PHE A 306 -22.88 -5.36 21.16
CA PHE A 306 -23.53 -4.67 22.27
C PHE A 306 -24.97 -4.24 21.93
N SER A 307 -25.20 -3.66 20.75
CA SER A 307 -26.56 -3.34 20.26
C SER A 307 -27.44 -4.58 20.18
N THR A 308 -26.91 -5.71 19.68
CA THR A 308 -27.64 -6.99 19.64
C THR A 308 -28.00 -7.46 21.06
N GLN A 309 -27.07 -7.40 22.01
CA GLN A 309 -27.30 -7.78 23.41
C GLN A 309 -28.38 -6.89 24.07
N VAL A 310 -28.35 -5.57 23.83
CA VAL A 310 -29.37 -4.64 24.34
C VAL A 310 -30.75 -4.93 23.73
N MET A 311 -30.83 -5.23 22.43
CA MET A 311 -32.09 -5.61 21.77
C MET A 311 -32.64 -6.93 22.31
N VAL A 312 -31.80 -7.96 22.48
CA VAL A 312 -32.19 -9.25 23.09
C VAL A 312 -32.67 -9.04 24.52
N LEU A 313 -31.95 -8.25 25.33
CA LEU A 313 -32.35 -7.93 26.71
C LEU A 313 -33.70 -7.21 26.74
N ALA A 314 -33.96 -6.27 25.82
CA ALA A 314 -35.26 -5.60 25.73
C ALA A 314 -36.40 -6.58 25.39
N VAL A 315 -36.18 -7.52 24.45
CA VAL A 315 -37.16 -8.57 24.12
C VAL A 315 -37.41 -9.50 25.31
N LEU A 316 -36.36 -9.89 26.05
CA LEU A 316 -36.49 -10.70 27.26
C LEU A 316 -37.26 -9.95 28.36
N THR A 317 -36.97 -8.66 28.59
CA THR A 317 -37.70 -7.83 29.56
C THR A 317 -39.17 -7.67 29.17
N LEU A 318 -39.50 -7.39 27.90
CA LEU A 318 -40.89 -7.32 27.44
C LEU A 318 -41.63 -8.65 27.62
N THR A 319 -40.93 -9.78 27.38
CA THR A 319 -41.47 -11.12 27.62
C THR A 319 -41.72 -11.37 29.10
N LEU A 320 -40.78 -11.00 29.99
CA LEU A 320 -40.94 -11.13 31.43
C LEU A 320 -42.08 -10.25 31.95
N SER A 321 -42.16 -8.98 31.54
CA SER A 321 -43.26 -8.06 31.90
C SER A 321 -44.63 -8.56 31.41
N LYS A 322 -44.67 -9.29 30.29
CA LYS A 322 -45.89 -9.94 29.79
C LYS A 322 -46.29 -11.16 30.63
N VAL A 323 -45.33 -12.04 30.96
CA VAL A 323 -45.58 -13.25 31.77
C VAL A 323 -45.94 -12.93 33.22
N THR A 324 -45.34 -11.88 33.78
CA THR A 324 -45.62 -11.39 35.16
C THR A 324 -46.83 -10.45 35.27
N GLY A 325 -47.45 -10.08 34.16
CA GLY A 325 -48.60 -9.15 34.14
C GLY A 325 -48.26 -7.69 34.43
N LEU A 326 -46.98 -7.32 34.59
CA LEU A 326 -46.52 -5.97 34.93
C LEU A 326 -46.80 -4.92 33.85
N ALA A 327 -47.00 -5.32 32.58
CA ALA A 327 -47.36 -4.39 31.51
C ALA A 327 -48.26 -5.04 30.43
N PRO A 328 -49.23 -4.31 29.85
CA PRO A 328 -50.17 -4.82 28.85
C PRO A 328 -49.57 -4.91 27.43
N VAL A 329 -48.39 -5.53 27.29
CA VAL A 329 -47.73 -5.76 25.99
C VAL A 329 -48.48 -6.86 25.22
N SER A 330 -48.52 -6.80 23.88
CA SER A 330 -49.06 -7.88 23.04
C SER A 330 -47.96 -8.85 22.60
N TRP A 331 -48.31 -10.14 22.43
CA TRP A 331 -47.37 -11.13 21.89
C TRP A 331 -46.88 -10.77 20.49
N THR A 332 -47.72 -10.13 19.67
CA THR A 332 -47.37 -9.63 18.33
C THR A 332 -46.21 -8.62 18.37
N VAL A 333 -46.18 -7.72 19.37
CA VAL A 333 -45.07 -6.76 19.55
C VAL A 333 -43.80 -7.48 19.99
N ILE A 334 -43.90 -8.44 20.92
CA ILE A 334 -42.74 -9.23 21.39
C ILE A 334 -42.13 -10.04 20.23
N LEU A 335 -42.96 -10.73 19.44
CA LEU A 335 -42.53 -11.49 18.26
C LEU A 335 -41.96 -10.58 17.16
N GLY A 336 -42.56 -9.41 16.93
CA GLY A 336 -42.06 -8.40 15.99
C GLY A 336 -40.67 -7.87 16.38
N CYS A 337 -40.48 -7.50 17.66
CA CYS A 337 -39.17 -7.08 18.18
C CYS A 337 -38.14 -8.22 18.16
N GLY A 338 -38.57 -9.46 18.45
CA GLY A 338 -37.72 -10.65 18.34
C GLY A 338 -37.25 -10.90 16.90
N LEU A 339 -38.17 -10.84 15.93
CA LEU A 339 -37.85 -10.98 14.50
C LEU A 339 -36.94 -9.85 14.02
N LEU A 340 -37.20 -8.60 14.41
CA LEU A 340 -36.34 -7.46 14.07
C LEU A 340 -34.92 -7.62 14.65
N THR A 341 -34.80 -8.14 15.87
CA THR A 341 -33.51 -8.43 16.52
C THR A 341 -32.77 -9.56 15.80
N LEU A 342 -33.47 -10.62 15.40
CA LEU A 342 -32.92 -11.72 14.61
C LEU A 342 -32.45 -11.25 13.23
N LEU A 343 -33.25 -10.47 12.51
CA LEU A 343 -32.89 -9.90 11.21
C LEU A 343 -31.70 -8.94 11.30
N PHE A 344 -31.65 -8.09 12.33
CA PHE A 344 -30.50 -7.22 12.61
C PHE A 344 -29.23 -8.05 12.84
N PHE A 345 -29.28 -9.05 13.73
CA PHE A 345 -28.16 -9.94 14.01
C PHE A 345 -27.68 -10.67 12.75
N LEU A 346 -28.60 -11.32 12.02
CA LEU A 346 -28.28 -12.06 10.81
C LEU A 346 -27.64 -11.14 9.75
N CYS A 347 -28.17 -9.94 9.53
CA CYS A 347 -27.67 -9.00 8.53
C CYS A 347 -26.21 -8.55 8.77
N TRP A 348 -25.85 -8.24 10.03
CA TRP A 348 -24.48 -7.83 10.32
C TRP A 348 -23.54 -9.05 10.48
N TYR A 349 -24.03 -10.15 11.06
CA TYR A 349 -23.23 -11.37 11.23
C TYR A 349 -22.95 -12.08 9.89
N SER A 350 -23.88 -12.04 8.93
CA SER A 350 -23.63 -12.52 7.55
C SER A 350 -22.64 -11.67 6.76
N SER A 351 -22.16 -10.56 7.33
CA SER A 351 -21.20 -9.63 6.72
C SER A 351 -19.89 -9.50 7.52
N LEU A 352 -19.88 -9.82 8.81
CA LEU A 352 -18.72 -9.66 9.72
C LEU A 352 -18.44 -10.87 10.64
N GLY A 353 -19.23 -11.95 10.53
CA GLY A 353 -19.03 -13.20 11.26
C GLY A 353 -17.99 -14.12 10.61
N PHE A 354 -17.96 -14.20 9.28
CA PHE A 354 -17.13 -15.14 8.53
C PHE A 354 -15.82 -14.53 7.98
N VAL A 355 -15.30 -13.44 8.58
CA VAL A 355 -14.04 -12.76 8.19
C VAL A 355 -12.91 -13.73 7.90
N ARG A 356 -12.75 -14.77 8.74
CA ARG A 356 -11.77 -15.84 8.57
C ARG A 356 -11.89 -16.57 7.23
N TYR A 357 -13.11 -16.90 6.79
CA TYR A 357 -13.34 -17.60 5.52
C TYR A 357 -13.09 -16.67 4.33
N TRP A 358 -13.46 -15.40 4.41
CA TRP A 358 -13.37 -14.45 3.30
C TRP A 358 -11.95 -13.87 3.09
N ASN A 359 -11.24 -13.54 4.16
CA ASN A 359 -9.93 -12.87 4.09
C ASN A 359 -8.74 -13.82 4.29
N CYS A 360 -8.89 -14.93 5.00
CA CYS A 360 -7.79 -15.85 5.31
C CYS A 360 -7.85 -17.08 4.41
N LEU A 361 -7.27 -16.98 3.21
CA LEU A 361 -7.25 -18.04 2.20
C LEU A 361 -5.90 -18.08 1.47
N LEU A 362 -5.58 -19.23 0.86
CA LEU A 362 -4.47 -19.41 -0.07
C LEU A 362 -4.97 -19.51 -1.51
N MET A 363 -4.19 -18.96 -2.44
CA MET A 363 -4.38 -19.06 -3.88
C MET A 363 -3.16 -19.64 -4.57
N ARG A 364 -3.41 -20.34 -5.68
CA ARG A 364 -2.43 -20.86 -6.63
C ARG A 364 -2.85 -20.35 -8.01
N ASN A 365 -2.09 -19.41 -8.55
CA ASN A 365 -2.55 -18.55 -9.64
C ASN A 365 -3.94 -17.98 -9.30
N TYR A 366 -4.91 -18.02 -10.21
CA TYR A 366 -6.26 -17.48 -9.99
C TYR A 366 -7.17 -18.35 -9.09
N GLU A 367 -6.76 -19.58 -8.76
CA GLU A 367 -7.59 -20.53 -8.03
C GLU A 367 -7.35 -20.44 -6.52
N VAL A 368 -8.43 -20.51 -5.72
CA VAL A 368 -8.34 -20.63 -4.26
C VAL A 368 -8.12 -22.10 -3.91
N THR A 369 -6.98 -22.46 -3.33
CA THR A 369 -6.66 -23.86 -2.99
C THR A 369 -6.95 -24.22 -1.54
N GLN A 370 -7.00 -23.24 -0.64
CA GLN A 370 -7.31 -23.49 0.77
C GLN A 370 -8.11 -22.33 1.38
N GLN A 371 -9.32 -22.62 1.85
CA GLN A 371 -10.25 -21.65 2.43
C GLN A 371 -11.09 -22.34 3.53
N PRO A 372 -10.97 -21.94 4.81
CA PRO A 372 -10.01 -20.98 5.36
C PRO A 372 -8.59 -21.58 5.42
N MET A 373 -7.59 -20.72 5.35
CA MET A 373 -6.16 -21.08 5.43
C MET A 373 -5.81 -21.80 6.75
N VAL A 374 -5.06 -22.89 6.64
CA VAL A 374 -4.45 -23.65 7.74
C VAL A 374 -3.07 -23.04 7.99
N LEU A 375 -2.99 -22.18 9.00
CA LEU A 375 -1.84 -21.30 9.24
C LEU A 375 -0.52 -22.07 9.42
N GLU A 376 -0.56 -23.21 10.10
CA GLU A 376 0.57 -24.10 10.35
C GLU A 376 1.12 -24.77 9.07
N LYS A 377 0.28 -24.96 8.04
CA LYS A 377 0.70 -25.54 6.75
C LYS A 377 1.24 -24.49 5.77
N ALA A 378 0.86 -23.21 5.93
CA ALA A 378 1.19 -22.16 4.96
C ALA A 378 2.70 -21.99 4.77
N ALA A 379 3.49 -22.02 5.84
CA ALA A 379 4.94 -21.79 5.76
C ALA A 379 5.71 -22.94 5.05
N PRO A 380 5.50 -24.24 5.38
CA PRO A 380 6.09 -25.34 4.61
C PRO A 380 5.64 -25.38 3.14
N LEU A 381 4.38 -25.06 2.84
CA LEU A 381 3.87 -25.03 1.46
C LEU A 381 4.52 -23.90 0.65
N MET A 382 4.67 -22.70 1.22
CA MET A 382 5.39 -21.60 0.59
C MET A 382 6.86 -21.93 0.33
N LEU A 383 7.54 -22.62 1.24
CA LEU A 383 8.91 -23.09 1.02
C LEU A 383 8.98 -24.06 -0.18
N LYS A 384 8.11 -25.07 -0.19
CA LYS A 384 8.00 -26.08 -1.25
C LYS A 384 7.81 -25.46 -2.64
N GLU A 385 6.97 -24.43 -2.75
CA GLU A 385 6.75 -23.73 -4.03
C GLU A 385 7.89 -22.79 -4.42
N ALA A 386 8.57 -22.13 -3.46
CA ALA A 386 9.76 -21.35 -3.75
C ALA A 386 10.92 -22.22 -4.27
N ILE A 387 11.19 -23.34 -3.60
CA ILE A 387 12.20 -24.34 -4.03
C ILE A 387 11.84 -24.87 -5.42
N SER A 388 10.60 -25.32 -5.62
CA SER A 388 10.18 -25.89 -6.91
C SER A 388 10.19 -24.85 -8.03
N PHE A 389 9.91 -23.57 -7.76
CA PHE A 389 10.05 -22.50 -8.77
C PHE A 389 11.51 -22.32 -9.22
N ILE A 390 12.48 -22.37 -8.30
CA ILE A 390 13.92 -22.30 -8.64
C ILE A 390 14.32 -23.51 -9.49
N GLN A 391 14.00 -24.72 -9.02
CA GLN A 391 14.35 -25.99 -9.69
C GLN A 391 13.77 -26.10 -11.12
N ARG A 392 12.54 -25.57 -11.33
CA ARG A 392 11.91 -25.52 -12.66
C ARG A 392 12.59 -24.50 -13.58
N ASN A 393 13.01 -23.35 -13.07
CA ASN A 393 13.52 -22.23 -13.87
C ASN A 393 15.05 -22.13 -13.99
N ARG A 394 15.83 -22.93 -13.26
CA ARG A 394 17.32 -22.93 -13.20
C ARG A 394 18.11 -22.85 -14.52
N LYS A 395 17.48 -23.12 -15.67
CA LYS A 395 18.11 -23.02 -17.00
C LYS A 395 18.02 -21.61 -17.63
N GLY A 396 17.18 -20.72 -17.11
CA GLY A 396 16.94 -19.39 -17.64
C GLY A 396 16.94 -18.30 -16.56
N PRO A 397 16.86 -17.03 -16.96
CA PRO A 397 16.74 -15.92 -16.02
C PRO A 397 15.36 -15.93 -15.35
N PHE A 398 15.31 -15.71 -14.04
CA PHE A 398 14.05 -15.64 -13.30
C PHE A 398 14.02 -14.52 -12.25
N LEU A 399 12.80 -14.05 -11.97
CA LEU A 399 12.46 -13.24 -10.81
C LEU A 399 11.65 -14.11 -9.85
N LEU A 400 12.13 -14.27 -8.63
CA LEU A 400 11.40 -14.89 -7.54
C LEU A 400 11.27 -13.88 -6.39
N PHE A 401 10.06 -13.33 -6.22
CA PHE A 401 9.70 -12.51 -5.08
C PHE A 401 9.04 -13.38 -4.02
N VAL A 402 9.73 -13.62 -2.90
CA VAL A 402 9.18 -14.32 -1.73
C VAL A 402 8.85 -13.29 -0.66
N SER A 403 7.57 -13.00 -0.50
CA SER A 403 7.07 -12.17 0.60
C SER A 403 6.43 -13.04 1.67
N LEU A 404 7.23 -13.42 2.66
CA LEU A 404 6.78 -14.27 3.77
C LEU A 404 5.61 -13.61 4.54
N LEU A 405 4.71 -14.44 5.06
CA LEU A 405 3.65 -13.99 5.96
C LEU A 405 4.23 -13.52 7.31
N HIS A 406 5.35 -14.12 7.70
CA HIS A 406 6.22 -13.73 8.81
C HIS A 406 6.70 -12.27 8.62
N VAL A 407 6.82 -11.46 9.66
CA VAL A 407 6.56 -11.71 11.10
C VAL A 407 5.28 -10.98 11.54
N HIS A 408 4.24 -11.05 10.71
CA HIS A 408 2.97 -10.39 11.01
C HIS A 408 2.14 -11.20 12.04
N ILE A 409 1.40 -10.49 12.89
CA ILE A 409 0.39 -11.10 13.76
C ILE A 409 -0.64 -11.87 12.93
N PRO A 410 -1.07 -13.08 13.35
CA PRO A 410 -0.98 -13.62 14.73
C PRO A 410 0.25 -14.50 15.06
N LEU A 411 1.35 -14.45 14.29
CA LEU A 411 2.62 -15.15 14.61
C LEU A 411 2.53 -16.68 14.76
N VAL A 412 1.68 -17.34 13.98
CA VAL A 412 1.59 -18.81 14.00
C VAL A 412 2.79 -19.43 13.29
N THR A 413 3.45 -20.37 13.96
CA THR A 413 4.63 -21.11 13.49
C THR A 413 4.43 -22.62 13.61
N THR A 414 5.27 -23.39 12.91
CA THR A 414 5.31 -24.85 13.04
C THR A 414 5.83 -25.29 14.42
N GLU A 415 5.53 -26.53 14.80
CA GLU A 415 6.01 -27.18 16.02
C GLU A 415 7.55 -27.25 16.13
N ARG A 416 8.26 -27.15 14.98
CA ARG A 416 9.72 -27.04 14.96
C ARG A 416 10.23 -25.78 15.67
N PHE A 417 9.49 -24.67 15.68
CA PHE A 417 9.92 -23.39 16.24
C PHE A 417 9.11 -22.91 17.45
N ARG A 418 7.82 -23.27 17.53
CA ARG A 418 6.89 -22.87 18.59
C ARG A 418 7.44 -23.05 20.01
N GLY A 419 7.52 -21.96 20.76
CA GLY A 419 7.93 -21.91 22.17
C GLY A 419 9.44 -22.01 22.43
N LYS A 420 10.29 -21.83 21.42
CA LYS A 420 11.75 -22.10 21.53
C LYS A 420 12.61 -20.84 21.56
N SER A 421 12.13 -19.72 21.02
CA SER A 421 12.85 -18.45 21.05
C SER A 421 12.69 -17.71 22.37
N LYS A 422 13.75 -16.98 22.74
CA LYS A 422 13.75 -16.10 23.93
C LYS A 422 12.89 -14.84 23.78
N HIS A 423 12.35 -14.58 22.59
CA HIS A 423 11.48 -13.44 22.30
C HIS A 423 10.02 -13.86 22.07
N GLY A 424 9.60 -15.01 22.62
CA GLY A 424 8.25 -15.56 22.49
C GLY A 424 7.85 -15.86 21.05
N ALA A 425 6.54 -15.85 20.76
CA ALA A 425 6.02 -16.17 19.43
C ALA A 425 6.58 -15.28 18.30
N TYR A 426 6.90 -14.00 18.57
CA TYR A 426 7.60 -13.16 17.59
C TYR A 426 9.00 -13.71 17.30
N GLY A 427 9.73 -14.11 18.34
CA GLY A 427 11.03 -14.76 18.22
C GLY A 427 10.96 -16.07 17.44
N ASP A 428 9.96 -16.92 17.75
CA ASP A 428 9.73 -18.16 17.01
C ASP A 428 9.47 -17.89 15.53
N SER A 429 8.69 -16.84 15.22
CA SER A 429 8.39 -16.41 13.85
C SER A 429 9.62 -15.85 13.12
N VAL A 430 10.52 -15.13 13.81
CA VAL A 430 11.82 -14.71 13.25
C VAL A 430 12.75 -15.91 13.00
N GLU A 431 12.83 -16.86 13.93
CA GLU A 431 13.72 -18.02 13.81
C GLU A 431 13.23 -19.03 12.75
N GLU A 432 11.91 -19.17 12.57
CA GLU A 432 11.33 -19.90 11.44
C GLU A 432 11.57 -19.18 10.10
N MET A 433 11.39 -17.86 10.06
CA MET A 433 11.63 -17.02 8.87
C MET A 433 13.10 -17.07 8.40
N ASP A 434 14.06 -17.01 9.31
CA ASP A 434 15.49 -17.17 8.99
C ASP A 434 15.80 -18.57 8.46
N TRP A 435 15.19 -19.61 9.02
CA TRP A 435 15.33 -20.98 8.52
C TRP A 435 14.75 -21.13 7.11
N LEU A 436 13.53 -20.65 6.85
CA LEU A 436 12.91 -20.65 5.52
C LEU A 436 13.81 -19.97 4.48
N ILE A 437 14.49 -18.89 4.86
CA ILE A 437 15.46 -18.20 4.00
C ILE A 437 16.72 -19.05 3.79
N GLY A 438 17.24 -19.71 4.82
CA GLY A 438 18.37 -20.64 4.73
C GLY A 438 18.15 -21.77 3.72
N GLU A 439 16.99 -22.43 3.75
CA GLU A 439 16.67 -23.54 2.84
C GLU A 439 16.58 -23.09 1.37
N ILE A 440 16.04 -21.88 1.10
CA ILE A 440 15.96 -21.34 -0.26
C ILE A 440 17.35 -20.92 -0.75
N LEU A 441 18.20 -20.36 0.12
CA LEU A 441 19.60 -20.04 -0.22
C LEU A 441 20.44 -21.30 -0.46
N ALA A 442 20.20 -22.37 0.32
CA ALA A 442 20.78 -23.68 0.06
C ALA A 442 20.36 -24.22 -1.30
N THR A 443 19.09 -24.10 -1.68
CA THR A 443 18.60 -24.48 -3.02
C THR A 443 19.30 -23.71 -4.15
N ILE A 444 19.57 -22.41 -3.94
CA ILE A 444 20.33 -21.57 -4.91
C ILE A 444 21.80 -22.02 -5.01
N GLU A 445 22.38 -22.49 -3.91
CA GLU A 445 23.75 -23.02 -3.85
C GLU A 445 23.86 -24.43 -4.46
N GLU A 446 22.91 -25.32 -4.19
CA GLU A 446 22.81 -26.69 -4.75
C GLU A 446 22.56 -26.70 -6.26
N GLU A 447 21.71 -25.80 -6.77
CA GLU A 447 21.46 -25.65 -8.21
C GLU A 447 22.56 -24.86 -8.94
N GLY A 448 23.64 -24.46 -8.24
CA GLY A 448 24.80 -23.77 -8.82
C GLY A 448 24.52 -22.32 -9.27
N LEU A 449 23.45 -21.71 -8.78
CA LEU A 449 22.94 -20.40 -9.23
C LEU A 449 23.56 -19.21 -8.47
N THR A 450 24.35 -19.45 -7.42
CA THR A 450 24.92 -18.45 -6.50
C THR A 450 25.52 -17.22 -7.18
N ASN A 451 26.51 -17.40 -8.07
CA ASN A 451 27.22 -16.29 -8.72
C ASN A 451 26.37 -15.58 -9.80
N ARG A 452 25.20 -16.14 -10.12
CA ARG A 452 24.22 -15.63 -11.08
C ARG A 452 22.99 -15.02 -10.41
N THR A 453 22.91 -15.02 -9.08
CA THR A 453 21.71 -14.59 -8.35
C THR A 453 21.99 -13.35 -7.51
N LEU A 454 21.31 -12.25 -7.82
CA LEU A 454 21.17 -11.11 -6.92
C LEU A 454 20.09 -11.43 -5.88
N THR A 455 20.52 -11.72 -4.66
CA THR A 455 19.64 -11.80 -3.49
C THR A 455 19.50 -10.42 -2.85
N TYR A 456 18.28 -9.99 -2.59
CA TYR A 456 17.96 -8.80 -1.81
C TYR A 456 17.03 -9.15 -0.65
N PHE A 457 17.29 -8.60 0.54
CA PHE A 457 16.47 -8.80 1.73
C PHE A 457 16.07 -7.47 2.38
N THR A 458 14.79 -7.35 2.74
CA THR A 458 14.21 -6.16 3.39
C THR A 458 12.98 -6.48 4.26
N SER A 459 12.27 -5.46 4.72
CA SER A 459 10.89 -5.58 5.20
C SER A 459 9.98 -4.51 4.60
N ASP A 460 8.66 -4.75 4.55
CA ASP A 460 7.72 -3.77 4.02
C ASP A 460 7.61 -2.49 4.87
N HIS A 461 7.87 -2.53 6.18
CA HIS A 461 7.98 -1.36 7.05
C HIS A 461 8.57 -1.74 8.42
N GLY A 462 8.75 -0.75 9.30
CA GLY A 462 9.25 -0.93 10.66
C GLY A 462 8.34 -1.74 11.60
N GLY A 463 8.86 -2.08 12.78
CA GLY A 463 8.21 -2.95 13.77
C GLY A 463 6.94 -2.36 14.40
N HIS A 464 5.99 -3.25 14.71
CA HIS A 464 4.65 -2.92 15.22
C HIS A 464 4.66 -2.83 16.76
N LEU A 465 5.11 -1.70 17.32
CA LEU A 465 5.26 -1.53 18.77
C LEU A 465 3.96 -1.77 19.55
N GLU A 466 2.83 -1.31 19.02
CA GLU A 466 1.50 -1.40 19.62
C GLU A 466 0.97 -2.84 19.75
N ALA A 467 1.44 -3.79 18.94
CA ALA A 467 0.94 -5.16 18.94
C ALA A 467 1.40 -5.93 20.19
N ARG A 468 0.51 -6.02 21.18
CA ARG A 468 0.76 -6.61 22.51
C ARG A 468 -0.42 -7.44 22.99
N GLU A 469 -0.14 -8.44 23.82
CA GLU A 469 -1.13 -9.32 24.47
C GLU A 469 -0.81 -9.41 25.97
N GLY A 470 -1.47 -8.56 26.75
CA GLY A 470 -1.10 -8.32 28.15
C GLY A 470 0.32 -7.76 28.25
N VAL A 471 1.19 -8.44 28.99
CA VAL A 471 2.61 -8.08 29.08
C VAL A 471 3.41 -8.43 27.81
N SER A 472 2.96 -9.42 27.05
CA SER A 472 3.70 -10.00 25.91
C SER A 472 3.76 -9.05 24.71
N GLN A 473 4.95 -8.90 24.14
CA GLN A 473 5.15 -8.20 22.87
C GLN A 473 4.88 -9.17 21.71
N LEU A 474 3.97 -8.81 20.79
CA LEU A 474 3.66 -9.57 19.57
C LEU A 474 4.23 -8.93 18.30
N GLY A 475 4.47 -7.62 18.28
CA GLY A 475 5.08 -6.96 17.12
C GLY A 475 6.57 -6.69 17.27
N GLY A 476 7.22 -6.37 16.14
CA GLY A 476 8.67 -6.13 16.08
C GLY A 476 9.17 -4.94 16.90
N TRP A 477 10.47 -4.96 17.19
CA TRP A 477 11.21 -3.90 17.87
C TRP A 477 12.07 -3.12 16.87
N ASN A 478 12.36 -1.85 17.19
CA ASN A 478 12.98 -0.90 16.26
C ASN A 478 14.41 -0.47 16.66
N GLY A 479 15.06 -1.20 17.56
CA GLY A 479 16.43 -0.90 18.00
C GLY A 479 16.52 0.45 18.69
N ARG A 480 17.40 1.33 18.21
CA ARG A 480 17.52 2.72 18.68
C ARG A 480 16.56 3.70 17.99
N TYR A 481 15.80 3.25 16.99
CA TYR A 481 14.94 4.11 16.17
C TYR A 481 13.57 4.30 16.83
N LYS A 482 13.20 5.58 17.02
CA LYS A 482 11.93 6.03 17.62
C LYS A 482 10.73 5.75 16.71
N GLY A 483 9.56 5.49 17.28
CA GLY A 483 8.36 5.17 16.50
C GLY A 483 8.34 3.76 15.92
N GLY A 484 7.35 3.47 15.07
CA GLY A 484 7.03 2.13 14.56
C GLY A 484 6.00 2.13 13.43
N LYS A 485 5.44 0.95 13.12
CA LYS A 485 4.40 0.74 12.10
C LYS A 485 3.32 1.83 12.13
N GLY A 486 2.96 2.33 10.95
CA GLY A 486 1.97 3.40 10.78
C GLY A 486 2.42 4.80 11.17
N MET A 487 3.69 5.02 11.50
CA MET A 487 4.26 6.34 11.78
C MET A 487 5.19 6.75 10.63
N GLY A 488 4.70 7.59 9.72
CA GLY A 488 5.48 8.01 8.54
C GLY A 488 6.65 8.92 8.90
N GLY A 489 6.48 9.78 9.91
CA GLY A 489 7.51 10.72 10.34
C GLY A 489 8.74 10.06 10.98
N TRP A 490 8.60 9.07 11.86
CA TRP A 490 9.68 8.58 12.72
C TRP A 490 10.49 7.42 12.11
N GLU A 491 11.82 7.39 12.34
CA GLU A 491 12.74 6.40 11.77
C GLU A 491 12.31 4.95 12.00
N GLY A 492 11.80 4.61 13.18
CA GLY A 492 11.39 3.25 13.53
C GLY A 492 10.16 2.75 12.78
N GLY A 493 9.43 3.64 12.08
CA GLY A 493 8.32 3.27 11.19
C GLY A 493 8.73 3.08 9.72
N ILE A 494 9.70 3.86 9.24
CA ILE A 494 10.12 3.87 7.82
C ILE A 494 11.47 3.20 7.56
N ARG A 495 12.43 3.22 8.47
CA ARG A 495 13.70 2.49 8.30
C ARG A 495 13.41 0.99 8.35
N VAL A 496 14.14 0.23 7.53
CA VAL A 496 14.03 -1.23 7.38
C VAL A 496 15.42 -1.82 7.10
N PRO A 497 15.62 -3.14 7.24
CA PRO A 497 16.86 -3.78 6.79
C PRO A 497 17.03 -3.61 5.28
N GLY A 498 18.25 -3.42 4.80
CA GLY A 498 18.58 -3.59 3.39
C GLY A 498 19.84 -4.41 3.26
N ILE A 499 19.78 -5.56 2.59
CA ILE A 499 20.93 -6.43 2.34
C ILE A 499 20.91 -6.87 0.87
N PHE A 500 22.03 -6.74 0.18
CA PHE A 500 22.21 -7.20 -1.21
C PHE A 500 23.40 -8.16 -1.29
N ARG A 501 23.17 -9.41 -1.68
CA ARG A 501 24.21 -10.44 -1.89
C ARG A 501 24.25 -10.85 -3.36
N TRP A 502 25.40 -10.68 -4.00
CA TRP A 502 25.68 -11.22 -5.33
C TRP A 502 27.18 -11.56 -5.44
N PRO A 503 27.57 -12.81 -5.12
CA PRO A 503 28.97 -13.21 -5.06
C PRO A 503 29.66 -13.04 -6.41
N GLY A 504 30.86 -12.44 -6.40
CA GLY A 504 31.62 -12.09 -7.61
C GLY A 504 31.22 -10.77 -8.28
N VAL A 505 30.14 -10.11 -7.85
CA VAL A 505 29.68 -8.82 -8.42
C VAL A 505 29.59 -7.70 -7.38
N LEU A 506 29.25 -8.02 -6.13
CA LEU A 506 29.18 -7.08 -5.01
C LEU A 506 30.24 -7.40 -3.94
N PRO A 507 30.80 -6.39 -3.24
CA PRO A 507 31.78 -6.60 -2.19
C PRO A 507 31.15 -7.24 -0.95
N ALA A 508 31.66 -8.41 -0.55
CA ALA A 508 31.22 -9.11 0.65
C ALA A 508 31.62 -8.34 1.92
N GLY A 509 30.69 -8.20 2.86
CA GLY A 509 30.89 -7.45 4.11
C GLY A 509 30.82 -5.94 3.95
N GLY A 510 30.45 -5.43 2.78
CA GLY A 510 30.30 -4.00 2.53
C GLY A 510 29.22 -3.37 3.41
N VAL A 511 29.42 -2.12 3.82
CA VAL A 511 28.44 -1.33 4.57
C VAL A 511 28.26 0.01 3.87
N ILE A 512 27.00 0.44 3.72
CA ILE A 512 26.65 1.70 3.08
C ILE A 512 25.67 2.45 3.98
N ASP A 513 26.08 3.64 4.40
CA ASP A 513 25.33 4.53 5.29
C ASP A 513 24.56 5.63 4.54
N GLU A 514 24.62 5.62 3.20
CA GLU A 514 23.85 6.51 2.32
C GLU A 514 22.33 6.22 2.34
N PRO A 515 21.47 7.25 2.24
CA PRO A 515 20.02 7.09 2.23
C PRO A 515 19.53 6.42 0.94
N THR A 516 18.72 5.37 1.10
CA THR A 516 18.18 4.55 -0.01
C THR A 516 16.73 4.15 0.30
N SER A 517 15.96 3.79 -0.73
CA SER A 517 14.53 3.50 -0.61
C SER A 517 14.15 2.12 -1.16
N LEU A 518 13.04 1.56 -0.66
CA LEU A 518 12.37 0.41 -1.28
C LEU A 518 11.92 0.67 -2.72
N MET A 519 11.69 1.94 -3.10
CA MET A 519 11.35 2.33 -4.47
C MET A 519 12.51 2.07 -5.45
N ASP A 520 13.74 2.00 -4.95
CA ASP A 520 14.96 1.85 -5.75
C ASP A 520 15.08 0.47 -6.41
N ILE A 521 14.32 -0.52 -5.92
CA ILE A 521 14.34 -1.87 -6.49
C ILE A 521 13.81 -1.90 -7.92
N LEU A 522 12.78 -1.12 -8.27
CA LEU A 522 12.29 -1.07 -9.66
C LEU A 522 13.37 -0.62 -10.66
N PRO A 523 14.02 0.55 -10.52
CA PRO A 523 15.10 0.96 -11.42
C PRO A 523 16.35 0.06 -11.33
N THR A 524 16.74 -0.40 -10.14
CA THR A 524 17.89 -1.33 -9.97
C THR A 524 17.67 -2.63 -10.74
N VAL A 525 16.47 -3.23 -10.64
CA VAL A 525 16.12 -4.49 -11.29
C VAL A 525 15.86 -4.31 -12.79
N ALA A 526 15.23 -3.20 -13.20
CA ALA A 526 15.05 -2.87 -14.62
C ALA A 526 16.40 -2.68 -15.34
N SER A 527 17.31 -1.89 -14.74
CA SER A 527 18.67 -1.63 -15.21
C SER A 527 19.45 -2.93 -15.45
N LEU A 528 19.49 -3.82 -14.45
CA LEU A 528 20.13 -5.13 -14.55
C LEU A 528 19.44 -6.09 -15.52
N GLY A 529 18.11 -6.01 -15.64
CA GLY A 529 17.31 -6.87 -16.51
C GLY A 529 17.36 -6.50 -17.99
N GLY A 530 17.92 -5.34 -18.34
CA GLY A 530 17.84 -4.75 -19.69
C GLY A 530 16.50 -4.07 -20.00
N GLY A 531 15.64 -3.90 -19.00
CA GLY A 531 14.31 -3.33 -19.15
C GLY A 531 14.27 -1.80 -19.08
N THR A 532 13.43 -1.16 -19.89
CA THR A 532 13.27 0.29 -19.91
C THR A 532 12.24 0.76 -18.88
N LEU A 533 12.56 1.86 -18.20
CA LEU A 533 11.63 2.50 -17.27
C LEU A 533 10.50 3.26 -18.01
N PRO A 534 9.28 3.32 -17.43
CA PRO A 534 8.21 4.18 -17.94
C PRO A 534 8.65 5.64 -18.03
N ARG A 535 8.41 6.28 -19.18
CA ARG A 535 8.74 7.70 -19.45
C ARG A 535 7.52 8.63 -19.41
N ASP A 536 6.33 8.06 -19.22
CA ASP A 536 5.04 8.76 -19.14
C ASP A 536 4.73 9.31 -17.74
N ARG A 537 5.56 8.97 -16.75
CA ARG A 537 5.34 9.25 -15.33
C ARG A 537 6.67 9.43 -14.59
N VAL A 538 6.62 10.12 -13.45
CA VAL A 538 7.74 10.18 -12.50
C VAL A 538 7.98 8.79 -11.91
N ILE A 539 9.24 8.35 -11.87
CA ILE A 539 9.74 7.29 -10.99
C ILE A 539 10.51 7.99 -9.86
N ASP A 540 10.20 7.67 -8.60
CA ASP A 540 10.85 8.28 -7.43
C ASP A 540 12.12 7.53 -7.03
N GLY A 541 12.14 6.21 -7.23
CA GLY A 541 13.30 5.36 -6.96
C GLY A 541 14.48 5.60 -7.92
N GLN A 542 15.67 5.16 -7.51
CA GLN A 542 16.95 5.37 -8.21
C GLN A 542 17.74 4.05 -8.35
N ASP A 543 18.57 3.90 -9.40
CA ASP A 543 19.40 2.68 -9.56
C ASP A 543 20.52 2.63 -8.52
N LEU A 544 20.55 1.58 -7.70
CA LEU A 544 21.56 1.38 -6.66
C LEU A 544 22.81 0.66 -7.15
N MET A 545 22.84 0.07 -8.35
CA MET A 545 24.00 -0.71 -8.80
C MET A 545 25.32 0.07 -8.85
N PRO A 546 25.36 1.38 -9.22
CA PRO A 546 26.59 2.17 -9.10
C PRO A 546 27.07 2.31 -7.64
N LEU A 547 26.13 2.47 -6.70
CA LEU A 547 26.41 2.65 -5.27
C LEU A 547 26.83 1.32 -4.61
N LEU A 548 26.09 0.23 -4.86
CA LEU A 548 26.36 -1.11 -4.34
C LEU A 548 27.71 -1.67 -4.83
N LYS A 549 28.17 -1.27 -6.03
CA LYS A 549 29.50 -1.60 -6.58
C LYS A 549 30.61 -0.65 -6.10
N GLY A 550 30.30 0.41 -5.36
CA GLY A 550 31.27 1.44 -4.94
C GLY A 550 31.77 2.33 -6.09
N ALA A 551 31.11 2.32 -7.25
CA ALA A 551 31.46 3.16 -8.40
C ALA A 551 31.02 4.62 -8.21
N VAL A 552 30.05 4.88 -7.33
CA VAL A 552 29.76 6.20 -6.75
C VAL A 552 29.78 6.10 -5.22
N GLN A 553 30.22 7.16 -4.55
CA GLN A 553 30.28 7.22 -3.08
C GLN A 553 28.92 7.62 -2.47
N HIS A 554 28.13 8.42 -3.18
CA HIS A 554 26.85 8.93 -2.68
C HIS A 554 25.65 8.34 -3.42
N SER A 555 24.56 8.14 -2.70
CA SER A 555 23.25 7.84 -3.27
C SER A 555 22.77 8.98 -4.17
N PRO A 556 22.00 8.70 -5.24
CA PRO A 556 21.36 9.76 -6.02
C PRO A 556 20.41 10.61 -5.16
N HIS A 557 19.77 10.03 -4.15
CA HIS A 557 18.83 10.71 -3.24
C HIS A 557 19.47 11.87 -2.46
N GLU A 558 19.13 13.11 -2.82
CA GLU A 558 19.36 14.28 -1.97
C GLU A 558 18.19 14.49 -0.98
N PHE A 559 16.94 14.26 -1.43
CA PHE A 559 15.72 14.42 -0.62
C PHE A 559 14.89 13.15 -0.63
N LEU A 560 14.32 12.79 0.53
CA LEU A 560 13.34 11.71 0.66
C LEU A 560 12.13 12.18 1.47
N PHE A 561 10.94 11.97 0.93
CA PHE A 561 9.68 12.47 1.45
C PHE A 561 8.95 11.37 2.22
N HIS A 562 8.52 11.64 3.45
CA HIS A 562 8.01 10.64 4.37
C HIS A 562 6.53 10.89 4.69
N TYR A 563 5.68 10.04 4.14
CA TYR A 563 4.22 10.18 4.12
C TYR A 563 3.52 9.25 5.14
N CYS A 564 2.35 9.67 5.61
CA CYS A 564 1.46 8.90 6.48
C CYS A 564 0.02 9.12 5.99
N GLY A 565 -0.52 8.20 5.19
CA GLY A 565 -1.60 8.59 4.28
C GLY A 565 -1.08 9.59 3.24
N LYS A 566 -1.98 10.33 2.61
CA LYS A 566 -1.66 11.46 1.71
C LYS A 566 -0.94 12.65 2.39
N HIS A 567 -0.68 12.57 3.69
CA HIS A 567 -0.12 13.66 4.47
C HIS A 567 1.40 13.50 4.59
N LEU A 568 2.15 14.52 4.14
CA LEU A 568 3.58 14.61 4.37
C LEU A 568 3.82 14.83 5.87
N HIS A 569 4.50 13.89 6.52
CA HIS A 569 4.83 13.95 7.95
C HIS A 569 6.23 14.52 8.17
N ALA A 570 7.20 14.03 7.41
CA ALA A 570 8.59 14.48 7.50
C ALA A 570 9.29 14.49 6.13
N VAL A 571 10.43 15.17 6.05
CA VAL A 571 11.34 15.15 4.90
C VAL A 571 12.77 15.01 5.40
N ARG A 572 13.52 14.08 4.79
CA ARG A 572 14.96 13.96 4.96
C ARG A 572 15.67 14.72 3.84
N TRP A 573 16.71 15.47 4.20
CA TRP A 573 17.67 16.07 3.30
C TRP A 573 19.07 15.56 3.64
N HIS A 574 19.72 14.88 2.70
CA HIS A 574 21.11 14.46 2.83
C HIS A 574 22.03 15.47 2.16
N GLN A 575 22.77 16.22 2.99
CA GLN A 575 23.71 17.23 2.57
C GLN A 575 25.06 16.59 2.23
N LYS A 576 25.18 16.03 1.02
CA LYS A 576 26.34 15.24 0.53
C LYS A 576 27.70 15.92 0.73
N SER A 577 27.76 17.26 0.77
CA SER A 577 28.98 18.03 1.02
C SER A 577 29.51 17.98 2.46
N SER A 578 28.67 17.61 3.44
CA SER A 578 29.01 17.51 4.86
C SER A 578 28.73 16.14 5.46
N GLY A 579 27.96 15.28 4.77
CA GLY A 579 27.44 14.02 5.31
C GLY A 579 26.31 14.19 6.33
N ALA A 580 25.86 15.42 6.61
CA ALA A 580 24.77 15.70 7.53
C ALA A 580 23.42 15.21 6.96
N VAL A 581 22.59 14.60 7.80
CA VAL A 581 21.32 13.99 7.39
C VAL A 581 20.20 14.65 8.15
N TRP A 582 19.86 15.85 7.71
CA TRP A 582 18.78 16.66 8.27
C TRP A 582 17.43 15.99 8.08
N LYS A 583 16.55 16.08 9.08
CA LYS A 583 15.17 15.60 8.99
C LYS A 583 14.20 16.57 9.66
N VAL A 584 13.25 17.04 8.88
CA VAL A 584 12.24 18.04 9.24
C VAL A 584 10.89 17.34 9.43
N HIS A 585 10.25 17.49 10.59
CA HIS A 585 8.90 16.96 10.86
C HIS A 585 7.87 18.09 10.92
N TYR A 586 6.88 18.02 10.04
CA TYR A 586 5.72 18.90 9.99
C TYR A 586 4.55 18.38 10.85
N VAL A 587 4.46 17.06 11.01
CA VAL A 587 3.36 16.38 11.72
C VAL A 587 3.90 15.18 12.50
N THR A 588 3.53 15.04 13.77
CA THR A 588 3.91 13.87 14.60
C THR A 588 2.71 13.28 15.34
N PRO A 589 2.58 11.94 15.45
CA PRO A 589 1.53 11.31 16.26
C PRO A 589 1.67 11.64 17.75
N VAL A 590 0.55 11.80 18.44
CA VAL A 590 0.50 11.93 19.91
C VAL A 590 0.67 10.54 20.52
N PHE A 591 1.83 10.30 21.13
CA PHE A 591 2.15 9.02 21.79
C PHE A 591 1.30 8.78 23.06
N HIS A 592 1.13 7.52 23.42
CA HIS A 592 0.44 7.11 24.64
C HIS A 592 1.10 5.88 25.28
N PRO A 593 1.47 5.93 26.58
CA PRO A 593 1.55 7.15 27.40
C PRO A 593 2.58 8.14 26.84
N GLU A 594 2.63 9.34 27.40
CA GLU A 594 3.56 10.38 26.96
C GLU A 594 5.03 9.91 27.06
N GLY A 595 5.88 10.35 26.13
CA GLY A 595 7.28 9.92 26.05
C GLY A 595 7.51 8.48 25.57
N ALA A 596 6.49 7.62 25.50
CA ALA A 596 6.66 6.17 25.29
C ALA A 596 7.07 5.73 23.87
N GLY A 597 7.18 6.66 22.92
CA GLY A 597 7.64 6.38 21.54
C GLY A 597 6.66 5.59 20.66
N ALA A 598 5.45 5.30 21.15
CA ALA A 598 4.40 4.56 20.45
C ALA A 598 3.00 4.97 20.93
N CYS A 599 1.94 4.52 20.26
CA CYS A 599 0.54 4.78 20.64
C CYS A 599 -0.12 3.55 21.29
N TYR A 600 0.44 3.07 22.41
CA TYR A 600 -0.10 1.90 23.13
C TYR A 600 -1.58 2.11 23.50
N GLY A 601 -2.35 1.02 23.57
CA GLY A 601 -3.81 1.07 23.75
C GLY A 601 -4.60 1.42 22.48
N ARG A 602 -3.92 1.82 21.40
CA ARG A 602 -4.45 1.82 20.03
C ARG A 602 -3.82 0.68 19.24
N GLU A 603 -4.44 0.30 18.13
CA GLU A 603 -3.88 -0.74 17.24
C GLU A 603 -2.66 -0.22 16.46
N ILE A 604 -2.69 1.03 16.00
CA ILE A 604 -1.63 1.72 15.25
C ILE A 604 -1.74 3.24 15.54
N CYS A 605 -0.63 3.98 15.67
CA CYS A 605 -0.66 5.46 15.74
C CYS A 605 -1.45 6.11 14.59
N PRO A 606 -2.27 7.16 14.83
CA PRO A 606 -2.96 7.93 13.78
C PRO A 606 -2.01 8.76 12.88
N CYS A 607 -2.44 9.05 11.64
CA CYS A 607 -1.72 9.94 10.71
C CYS A 607 -2.26 11.39 10.66
N PHE A 608 -3.47 11.65 11.13
CA PHE A 608 -4.18 12.93 10.99
C PHE A 608 -5.29 13.07 12.06
N GLY A 609 -5.89 14.26 12.15
CA GLY A 609 -6.98 14.55 13.09
C GLY A 609 -6.50 14.86 14.51
N ALA A 610 -7.41 14.83 15.49
CA ALA A 610 -7.17 15.29 16.88
C ALA A 610 -6.18 14.43 17.71
N HIS A 611 -5.35 13.61 17.07
CA HIS A 611 -4.35 12.73 17.68
C HIS A 611 -2.99 12.80 16.98
N VAL A 612 -2.76 13.84 16.18
CA VAL A 612 -1.43 14.27 15.73
C VAL A 612 -1.22 15.74 16.11
N THR A 613 0.03 16.09 16.38
CA THR A 613 0.46 17.49 16.52
C THR A 613 0.94 17.97 15.15
N HIS A 614 0.43 19.11 14.70
CA HIS A 614 0.98 19.87 13.58
C HIS A 614 1.96 20.91 14.14
N HIS A 615 3.09 21.10 13.48
CA HIS A 615 4.17 21.97 13.95
C HIS A 615 4.30 23.20 13.05
N ASP A 616 3.83 24.35 13.52
CA ASP A 616 3.94 25.64 12.81
C ASP A 616 5.41 26.06 12.62
N LEU A 617 6.26 25.72 13.59
CA LEU A 617 7.71 25.67 13.46
C LEU A 617 8.12 24.19 13.42
N PRO A 618 8.46 23.62 12.24
CA PRO A 618 8.77 22.20 12.10
C PRO A 618 9.93 21.74 13.01
N LEU A 619 9.82 20.53 13.56
CA LEU A 619 10.89 19.95 14.37
C LEU A 619 12.05 19.53 13.47
N LEU A 620 13.26 20.02 13.75
CA LEU A 620 14.48 19.62 13.03
C LEU A 620 15.29 18.62 13.86
N PHE A 621 15.84 17.61 13.21
CA PHE A 621 16.85 16.71 13.76
C PHE A 621 18.01 16.57 12.76
N ASP A 622 19.23 16.36 13.25
CA ASP A 622 20.29 15.74 12.44
C ASP A 622 20.39 14.26 12.79
N LEU A 623 20.14 13.39 11.82
CA LEU A 623 20.26 11.95 11.97
C LEU A 623 21.71 11.45 11.93
N SER A 624 22.70 12.29 11.61
CA SER A 624 24.11 11.89 11.67
C SER A 624 24.59 11.79 13.13
N GLY A 625 24.24 12.79 13.97
CA GLY A 625 24.45 12.76 15.41
C GLY A 625 23.35 12.04 16.20
N ASP A 626 22.07 12.28 15.89
CA ASP A 626 20.91 11.70 16.59
C ASP A 626 19.97 10.90 15.66
N PRO A 627 20.40 9.72 15.19
CA PRO A 627 19.51 8.78 14.47
C PRO A 627 18.42 8.17 15.36
N SER A 628 18.34 8.55 16.63
CA SER A 628 17.27 8.19 17.59
C SER A 628 16.12 9.21 17.59
N GLU A 629 16.31 10.38 16.98
CA GLU A 629 15.34 11.49 16.95
C GLU A 629 14.85 11.89 18.35
N ALA A 630 15.76 11.88 19.33
CA ALA A 630 15.47 12.17 20.73
C ALA A 630 15.52 13.68 21.03
N ASN A 631 16.46 14.40 20.42
CA ASN A 631 16.80 15.79 20.74
C ASN A 631 16.46 16.71 19.54
N PRO A 632 15.30 17.39 19.53
CA PRO A 632 14.97 18.34 18.48
C PRO A 632 15.87 19.58 18.57
N LEU A 633 16.38 20.00 17.42
CA LEU A 633 17.16 21.23 17.26
C LEU A 633 16.23 22.45 17.20
N SER A 634 16.80 23.62 17.50
CA SER A 634 16.11 24.91 17.53
C SER A 634 16.98 26.02 16.91
N PRO A 635 16.42 27.18 16.54
CA PRO A 635 17.19 28.34 16.09
C PRO A 635 18.25 28.85 17.09
N ALA A 636 18.12 28.49 18.37
CA ALA A 636 19.08 28.87 19.42
C ALA A 636 20.22 27.85 19.60
N THR A 637 20.08 26.64 19.06
CA THR A 637 21.05 25.53 19.20
C THR A 637 21.72 25.14 17.88
N GLU A 638 21.12 25.48 16.73
CA GLU A 638 21.61 25.13 15.40
C GLU A 638 21.62 26.39 14.49
N PRO A 639 22.79 26.99 14.22
CA PRO A 639 22.90 28.17 13.36
C PRO A 639 22.36 27.98 11.93
N LEU A 640 22.38 26.77 11.39
CA LEU A 640 21.89 26.44 10.05
C LEU A 640 20.37 26.21 9.99
N PHE A 641 19.66 26.23 11.12
CA PHE A 641 18.25 25.83 11.24
C PHE A 641 17.36 26.48 10.17
N GLY A 642 17.45 27.80 10.00
CA GLY A 642 16.68 28.54 8.98
C GLY A 642 17.01 28.11 7.55
N THR A 643 18.30 27.99 7.23
CA THR A 643 18.81 27.55 5.92
C THR A 643 18.36 26.14 5.57
N VAL A 644 18.35 25.24 6.56
CA VAL A 644 17.88 23.84 6.41
C VAL A 644 16.39 23.83 6.09
N LEU A 645 15.55 24.53 6.86
CA LEU A 645 14.11 24.60 6.59
C LEU A 645 13.80 25.23 5.22
N GLU A 646 14.50 26.31 4.85
CA GLU A 646 14.29 27.01 3.58
C GLU A 646 14.70 26.16 2.36
N ARG A 647 15.80 25.40 2.47
CA ARG A 647 16.23 24.42 1.45
C ARG A 647 15.25 23.24 1.34
N VAL A 648 14.72 22.76 2.47
CA VAL A 648 13.74 21.67 2.50
C VAL A 648 12.39 22.10 1.92
N GLU A 649 11.84 23.26 2.29
CA GLU A 649 10.54 23.71 1.76
C GLU A 649 10.61 24.00 0.26
N ARG A 650 11.74 24.50 -0.25
CA ARG A 650 11.98 24.60 -1.71
C ARG A 650 11.94 23.24 -2.42
N ALA A 651 12.46 22.18 -1.79
CA ALA A 651 12.38 20.81 -2.32
C ALA A 651 10.97 20.22 -2.20
N VAL A 652 10.24 20.53 -1.12
CA VAL A 652 8.84 20.12 -0.92
C VAL A 652 7.92 20.77 -1.96
N GLU A 653 8.09 22.06 -2.25
CA GLU A 653 7.33 22.75 -3.28
C GLU A 653 7.64 22.19 -4.69
N ALA A 654 8.90 21.93 -5.00
CA ALA A 654 9.28 21.23 -6.23
C ALA A 654 8.65 19.83 -6.32
N HIS A 655 8.65 19.06 -5.23
CA HIS A 655 8.03 17.74 -5.16
C HIS A 655 6.50 17.81 -5.33
N ARG A 656 5.81 18.72 -4.63
CA ARG A 656 4.35 18.94 -4.73
C ARG A 656 3.89 19.19 -6.17
N ARG A 657 4.67 19.93 -6.96
CA ARG A 657 4.40 20.18 -8.40
C ARG A 657 4.43 18.91 -9.27
N THR A 658 5.06 17.83 -8.80
CA THR A 658 5.06 16.52 -9.49
C THR A 658 3.82 15.66 -9.16
N ILE A 659 2.96 16.08 -8.23
CA ILE A 659 1.86 15.26 -7.72
C ILE A 659 0.59 15.53 -8.53
N THR A 660 0.22 14.60 -9.41
CA THR A 660 -1.06 14.61 -10.11
C THR A 660 -2.16 13.96 -9.27
N PRO A 661 -3.42 14.47 -9.32
CA PRO A 661 -4.56 13.79 -8.70
C PRO A 661 -4.85 12.44 -9.39
N VAL A 662 -5.11 11.40 -8.59
CA VAL A 662 -5.40 10.04 -9.08
C VAL A 662 -6.55 9.37 -8.31
N PRO A 663 -7.29 8.43 -8.93
CA PRO A 663 -8.38 7.69 -8.28
C PRO A 663 -7.94 7.02 -6.97
N GLN A 664 -8.65 7.31 -5.88
CA GLN A 664 -8.29 6.84 -4.54
C GLN A 664 -8.71 5.39 -4.34
N GLN A 665 -7.75 4.47 -4.31
CA GLN A 665 -8.00 3.04 -4.12
C GLN A 665 -8.49 2.73 -2.70
N PHE A 666 -8.15 3.58 -1.73
CA PHE A 666 -8.64 3.50 -0.35
C PHE A 666 -9.90 4.36 -0.11
N SER A 667 -10.67 4.65 -1.18
CA SER A 667 -12.00 5.25 -1.04
C SER A 667 -12.99 4.27 -0.39
N LEU A 668 -14.01 4.79 0.30
CA LEU A 668 -14.98 3.95 1.02
C LEU A 668 -15.72 2.98 0.08
N SER A 669 -16.02 3.41 -1.15
CA SER A 669 -16.59 2.57 -2.21
C SER A 669 -15.74 1.36 -2.55
N ASN A 670 -14.41 1.48 -2.44
CA ASN A 670 -13.45 0.48 -2.91
C ASN A 670 -12.96 -0.42 -1.77
N ILE A 671 -12.92 0.11 -0.54
CA ILE A 671 -12.53 -0.65 0.65
C ILE A 671 -13.67 -1.47 1.27
N VAL A 672 -14.94 -1.05 1.15
CA VAL A 672 -16.07 -1.82 1.69
C VAL A 672 -16.20 -3.18 1.00
N TRP A 673 -16.48 -4.23 1.78
CA TRP A 673 -16.70 -5.59 1.29
C TRP A 673 -17.89 -5.69 0.32
N ARG A 674 -17.67 -6.32 -0.83
CA ARG A 674 -18.65 -6.55 -1.89
C ARG A 674 -18.81 -8.07 -2.12
N PRO A 675 -19.97 -8.66 -1.79
CA PRO A 675 -20.22 -10.10 -1.95
C PRO A 675 -19.89 -10.66 -3.34
N TRP A 676 -20.16 -9.90 -4.40
CA TRP A 676 -19.95 -10.32 -5.80
C TRP A 676 -18.49 -10.22 -6.28
N LEU A 677 -17.57 -9.70 -5.47
CA LEU A 677 -16.13 -9.72 -5.73
C LEU A 677 -15.37 -10.79 -4.94
N GLN A 678 -16.00 -11.34 -3.90
CA GLN A 678 -15.35 -12.18 -2.90
C GLN A 678 -14.80 -13.49 -3.49
N PRO A 679 -13.46 -13.70 -3.49
CA PRO A 679 -12.87 -14.98 -3.85
C PRO A 679 -13.42 -16.11 -2.98
N CYS A 680 -13.85 -17.19 -3.61
CA CYS A 680 -14.68 -18.21 -2.99
C CYS A 680 -14.46 -19.55 -3.69
N CYS A 681 -13.93 -20.52 -2.93
CA CYS A 681 -13.82 -21.91 -3.33
C CYS A 681 -15.19 -22.58 -3.20
N GLY A 682 -15.72 -23.15 -4.29
CA GLY A 682 -17.07 -23.73 -4.32
C GLY A 682 -18.19 -22.68 -4.37
N THR A 683 -19.31 -22.96 -3.69
CA THR A 683 -20.56 -22.21 -3.82
C THR A 683 -20.66 -21.08 -2.79
N PHE A 684 -20.62 -19.82 -3.26
CA PHE A 684 -20.86 -18.65 -2.42
C PHE A 684 -22.28 -18.69 -1.81
N PRO A 685 -22.49 -18.37 -0.51
CA PRO A 685 -21.51 -17.84 0.45
C PRO A 685 -20.69 -18.89 1.23
N PHE A 686 -20.96 -20.19 1.01
CA PHE A 686 -20.36 -21.31 1.75
C PHE A 686 -18.98 -21.69 1.20
N CYS A 687 -18.06 -20.72 1.19
CA CYS A 687 -16.73 -20.85 0.59
C CYS A 687 -15.82 -21.75 1.44
N PHE A 688 -15.55 -22.98 0.99
CA PHE A 688 -14.70 -23.93 1.70
C PHE A 688 -13.98 -24.92 0.76
N CYS A 689 -12.66 -25.11 0.97
CA CYS A 689 -11.88 -26.23 0.42
C CYS A 689 -10.49 -26.35 1.08
N ASP A 690 -9.84 -27.51 0.93
CA ASP A 690 -8.41 -27.73 1.21
C ASP A 690 -7.82 -28.71 0.18
N THR A 691 -7.46 -28.22 -1.01
CA THR A 691 -6.80 -29.04 -2.04
C THR A 691 -5.29 -29.20 -1.79
N GLU A 692 -4.75 -28.56 -0.76
CA GLU A 692 -3.36 -28.73 -0.32
C GLU A 692 -3.22 -29.87 0.72
N ALA A 693 -4.33 -30.53 1.09
CA ALA A 693 -4.35 -31.67 2.00
C ALA A 693 -3.49 -32.85 1.50
N ASP A 694 -3.73 -33.33 0.28
CA ASP A 694 -3.01 -34.47 -0.32
C ASP A 694 -1.53 -34.16 -0.60
N LEU A 695 -1.18 -32.88 -0.69
CA LEU A 695 0.19 -32.41 -0.88
C LEU A 695 1.02 -32.38 0.43
N SER A 696 0.43 -32.78 1.56
CA SER A 696 1.02 -32.70 2.91
C SER A 696 1.35 -34.05 3.57
N SER A 697 1.15 -35.19 2.89
CA SER A 697 1.75 -36.45 3.32
C SER A 697 3.27 -36.43 3.11
N PRO A 698 4.11 -36.77 4.11
CA PRO A 698 5.50 -37.11 3.83
C PRO A 698 5.53 -38.34 2.91
N ARG A 699 6.34 -38.30 1.86
CA ARG A 699 6.74 -39.54 1.18
C ARG A 699 7.69 -40.29 2.14
N PRO A 700 7.54 -41.62 2.29
CA PRO A 700 8.38 -42.40 3.19
C PRO A 700 9.85 -42.46 2.72
#